data_AF-A0A0A0IIC0-F1
#
_entry.id   AF-A0A0A0IIC0-F1
#
_cell.length_a   1.000
_cell.length_b   1.000
_cell.length_c   1.000
_cell.angle_alpha   90.00
_cell.angle_beta   90.00
_cell.angle_gamma   90.00
#
_symmetry.space_group_name_H-M   'P 1'
#
loop_
_entity.id
_entity.type
_entity.pdbx_description
1 polymer ?
#
loop_
_entity_poly.entity_id
_entity_poly.type
_entity_poly.pdbx_seq_one_letter_code
_entity_poly.pdbx_strand_id
1 'polypeptide(L)'
;MDIIKNLNKGVGAAATAIIIIGGTPQVVHAVTTNDKLPTIEAKAISKDIEKTIKQQNPLEKIKIKAVKLNNNEPSMAGTYIGNEIKYTKKDGKTYCEFKILASDWMNNIKVQVDNNEVKYELEDIGDTEVLGVKHKGTIIKFQVPKVNPSIKLNMFVVPMKSEVGFRIVEADNNKQSEKISSKKEGNEIKTKETENREVKSNAKEKVFDKLEDGVYTLTFRAYKIENPSEDSMLNNFFDKKIKLEVKNGKKMVTLLNTCFADGLYDFRIESNKVFKESEVSNYGEKNPDTEKYHYKAFKMEIDNLDSDHKGCVLAGPMGGKLSDYGNVSYEKANNYKPVMFTFNKDYKKGWDGFDVDKRILNENSNGNLNKALVEIGIDTNKDGVVSSEELKEAKGVINLSSKKIVDISNLKNLGSNVTELDLTVNRIEDLPKGVFDNLNQLTCLKLTVNKLKTLPEGIFDKLLNLKKIDLERNKLENLPKGIFNKLTKLETLILSTNNIKHLDDDIFINNKNLKFLNISENKIDKIPTSIGELERLNTLSAKNNSISVIPNEVSKLKNLTWLDLASNYIQKVPQSVYDNLKNLKNLELTDNMLIEVPNNILEIFPKVKSFDFRLNNLSQIPDVPKGILKAIYKYPQKTPTELTLKVKDGEITWSENLSSLDIMAWQRTIHTILGEKMAENIDEYKKHLNNKKPLELLIKEGYEPREIIKIQKKNKNGQFETIFENIKEMTLSENIDSIKSFKDSQMKAGDEYRILKELRATFYGDDKYIFTNVANAKVEEDNKDTIKPSNKRHSRHRNKNHKRETIEDNIVKSSEDVKDDKDNKKDNNSDSKNINIKENDNNNDQNNNKKDNNPKDSSDNKKDIEYKINNIDNNANEKQNSKNKTNVEYKNDKTKELKQETKELKQENKDPKIGKEEQNQDKVSGIQKTVTTQNVKNTFENKKETAIKERKLPQTGMPFGRELFALIGSTISGLGVILMRKNKGK
;
A
#
# COMPACT_ATOMS: atom_id res chain seq x y z
N MET A 1 -46.15 7.03 -25.18
CA MET A 1 -47.15 6.11 -24.55
C MET A 1 -46.49 4.95 -23.81
N ASP A 2 -45.17 4.82 -23.90
CA ASP A 2 -44.49 3.54 -23.89
C ASP A 2 -44.26 2.98 -22.48
N ILE A 3 -44.27 3.88 -21.48
CA ILE A 3 -44.36 3.55 -20.05
C ILE A 3 -45.56 2.64 -19.76
N ILE A 4 -46.72 2.89 -20.39
CA ILE A 4 -47.94 2.10 -20.18
C ILE A 4 -47.90 0.78 -20.98
N LYS A 5 -47.29 0.76 -22.17
CA LYS A 5 -47.01 -0.49 -22.92
C LYS A 5 -46.15 -1.46 -22.11
N ASN A 6 -45.22 -0.95 -21.31
CA ASN A 6 -44.32 -1.78 -20.50
C ASN A 6 -44.96 -2.30 -19.20
N LEU A 7 -45.94 -1.58 -18.63
CA LEU A 7 -46.68 -2.04 -17.44
C LEU A 7 -47.51 -3.32 -17.71
N ASN A 8 -48.10 -3.46 -18.89
CA ASN A 8 -48.97 -4.59 -19.25
C ASN A 8 -48.23 -5.89 -19.65
N LYS A 9 -46.90 -5.98 -19.47
CA LYS A 9 -46.11 -7.18 -19.83
C LYS A 9 -45.85 -8.18 -18.69
N GLY A 10 -46.42 -7.99 -17.50
CA GLY A 10 -46.08 -8.82 -16.34
C GLY A 10 -47.17 -9.19 -15.33
N VAL A 11 -48.32 -8.50 -15.28
CA VAL A 11 -49.35 -8.75 -14.24
C VAL A 11 -50.77 -8.59 -14.81
N GLY A 12 -51.60 -9.63 -14.66
CA GLY A 12 -53.03 -9.58 -14.96
C GLY A 12 -53.84 -8.94 -13.84
N ALA A 13 -53.59 -7.66 -13.54
CA ALA A 13 -54.30 -6.90 -12.52
C ALA A 13 -54.55 -5.45 -12.97
N ALA A 14 -55.70 -4.88 -12.63
CA ALA A 14 -56.07 -3.53 -13.05
C ALA A 14 -55.13 -2.47 -12.44
N ALA A 15 -54.39 -1.77 -13.30
CA ALA A 15 -53.45 -0.74 -12.88
C ALA A 15 -54.17 0.58 -12.59
N THR A 16 -53.95 1.12 -11.39
CA THR A 16 -54.33 2.49 -11.01
C THR A 16 -53.06 3.31 -10.88
N ALA A 17 -52.96 4.41 -11.62
CA ALA A 17 -51.79 5.28 -11.64
C ALA A 17 -52.19 6.72 -11.28
N ILE A 18 -51.36 7.40 -10.49
CA ILE A 18 -51.46 8.85 -10.31
C ILE A 18 -50.45 9.49 -11.27
N ILE A 19 -50.93 10.34 -12.17
CA ILE A 19 -50.10 11.07 -13.13
C ILE A 19 -50.31 12.57 -12.98
N ILE A 20 -49.23 13.35 -13.11
CA ILE A 20 -49.26 14.80 -12.99
C ILE A 20 -49.36 15.39 -14.39
N ILE A 21 -50.50 16.00 -14.72
CA ILE A 21 -50.74 16.67 -16.00
C ILE A 21 -50.85 18.17 -15.73
N GLY A 22 -50.00 18.98 -16.37
CA GLY A 22 -49.99 20.44 -16.19
C GLY A 22 -49.69 20.92 -14.75
N GLY A 23 -49.07 20.06 -13.92
CA GLY A 23 -48.84 20.33 -12.49
C GLY A 23 -49.93 19.78 -11.54
N THR A 24 -51.06 19.30 -12.06
CA THR A 24 -52.16 18.74 -11.27
C THR A 24 -52.11 17.22 -11.25
N PRO A 25 -52.07 16.55 -10.08
CA PRO A 25 -52.18 15.09 -9.99
C PRO A 25 -53.61 14.62 -10.29
N GLN A 26 -53.75 13.64 -11.18
CA GLN A 26 -55.00 12.97 -11.53
C GLN A 26 -54.87 11.47 -11.35
N VAL A 27 -55.95 10.80 -10.91
CA VAL A 27 -56.01 9.34 -10.84
C VAL A 27 -56.54 8.79 -12.16
N VAL A 28 -55.78 7.88 -12.78
CA VAL A 28 -56.15 7.13 -13.97
C VAL A 28 -56.27 5.65 -13.64
N HIS A 29 -57.39 5.06 -14.05
CA HIS A 29 -57.57 3.60 -14.07
C HIS A 29 -57.43 3.07 -15.49
N ALA A 30 -56.72 1.95 -15.66
CA ALA A 30 -56.76 1.14 -16.87
C ALA A 30 -57.64 -0.10 -16.63
N VAL A 31 -58.73 -0.23 -17.39
CA VAL A 31 -59.63 -1.38 -17.33
C VAL A 31 -59.46 -2.22 -18.59
N THR A 32 -59.30 -3.54 -18.41
CA THR A 32 -59.24 -4.52 -19.49
C THR A 32 -60.52 -5.36 -19.50
N THR A 33 -61.46 -5.02 -20.38
CA THR A 33 -62.47 -5.96 -20.87
C THR A 33 -61.97 -6.57 -22.18
N ASN A 34 -62.26 -7.86 -22.43
CA ASN A 34 -61.80 -8.51 -23.65
C ASN A 34 -62.30 -7.76 -24.91
N ASP A 35 -61.45 -7.79 -25.94
CA ASP A 35 -61.71 -7.36 -27.32
C ASP A 35 -61.92 -5.86 -27.61
N LYS A 36 -61.54 -4.94 -26.69
CA LYS A 36 -61.33 -3.51 -27.04
C LYS A 36 -60.07 -2.89 -26.40
N LEU A 37 -59.56 -1.83 -27.03
CA LEU A 37 -58.46 -1.00 -26.52
C LEU A 37 -58.83 -0.36 -25.17
N PRO A 38 -57.88 -0.23 -24.22
CA PRO A 38 -58.16 0.32 -22.90
C PRO A 38 -58.49 1.82 -22.97
N THR A 39 -59.64 2.19 -22.40
CA THR A 39 -60.04 3.58 -22.17
C THR A 39 -59.40 4.14 -20.90
N ILE A 40 -59.26 5.46 -20.85
CA ILE A 40 -58.71 6.22 -19.71
C ILE A 40 -59.81 7.12 -19.16
N GLU A 41 -60.21 6.90 -17.91
CA GLU A 41 -60.96 7.87 -17.11
C GLU A 41 -60.02 8.58 -16.13
N ALA A 42 -60.15 9.89 -16.02
CA ALA A 42 -59.47 10.70 -15.01
C ALA A 42 -60.47 11.16 -13.94
N LYS A 43 -60.13 10.96 -12.65
CA LYS A 43 -60.94 11.44 -11.51
C LYS A 43 -60.13 12.37 -10.61
N ALA A 44 -60.79 13.42 -10.12
CA ALA A 44 -60.20 14.42 -9.23
C ALA A 44 -60.02 13.89 -7.81
N ILE A 45 -59.00 14.40 -7.11
CA ILE A 45 -58.58 13.95 -5.77
C ILE A 45 -59.28 14.78 -4.68
N SER A 46 -59.54 14.19 -3.51
CA SER A 46 -60.12 14.90 -2.36
C SER A 46 -59.28 16.11 -1.90
N LYS A 47 -59.98 17.19 -1.50
CA LYS A 47 -59.39 18.42 -0.95
C LYS A 47 -58.52 18.18 0.29
N ASP A 48 -58.76 17.12 1.06
CA ASP A 48 -57.99 16.83 2.28
C ASP A 48 -56.57 16.31 1.98
N ILE A 49 -56.43 15.52 0.91
CA ILE A 49 -55.12 15.10 0.38
C ILE A 49 -54.40 16.33 -0.20
N GLU A 50 -55.13 17.20 -0.91
CA GLU A 50 -54.61 18.45 -1.45
C GLU A 50 -54.07 19.38 -0.34
N LYS A 51 -54.79 19.45 0.80
CA LYS A 51 -54.40 20.21 2.00
C LYS A 51 -53.17 19.62 2.69
N THR A 52 -53.04 18.30 2.70
CA THR A 52 -51.87 17.58 3.24
C THR A 52 -50.62 17.82 2.41
N ILE A 53 -50.73 17.77 1.08
CA ILE A 53 -49.61 18.06 0.15
C ILE A 53 -49.13 19.51 0.31
N LYS A 54 -50.06 20.47 0.42
CA LYS A 54 -49.74 21.91 0.58
C LYS A 54 -48.99 22.25 1.88
N GLN A 55 -48.93 21.36 2.87
CA GLN A 55 -48.13 21.54 4.09
C GLN A 55 -46.66 21.07 3.99
N GLN A 56 -46.26 20.40 2.90
CA GLN A 56 -44.86 19.95 2.69
C GLN A 56 -44.05 20.81 1.71
N ASN A 57 -44.54 22.01 1.36
CA ASN A 57 -43.79 22.93 0.51
C ASN A 57 -42.45 23.32 1.17
N PRO A 58 -41.32 23.23 0.43
CA PRO A 58 -40.05 23.78 0.93
C PRO A 58 -40.18 25.31 1.07
N LEU A 59 -39.59 25.86 2.12
CA LEU A 59 -39.54 27.32 2.33
C LEU A 59 -38.69 27.97 1.26
N GLU A 60 -37.54 27.36 0.99
CA GLU A 60 -36.54 27.83 0.06
C GLU A 60 -35.72 26.65 -0.47
N LYS A 61 -35.31 26.79 -1.73
CA LYS A 61 -34.20 26.05 -2.33
C LYS A 61 -33.12 27.06 -2.70
N ILE A 62 -31.93 26.91 -2.14
CA ILE A 62 -30.82 27.83 -2.39
C ILE A 62 -29.73 27.04 -3.14
N LYS A 63 -29.15 27.65 -4.18
CA LYS A 63 -27.96 27.08 -4.85
C LYS A 63 -26.75 27.34 -3.98
N ILE A 64 -25.90 26.33 -3.80
CA ILE A 64 -24.75 26.39 -2.90
C ILE A 64 -23.44 26.00 -3.58
N LYS A 65 -22.35 26.56 -3.04
CA LYS A 65 -20.96 26.21 -3.37
C LYS A 65 -20.21 25.86 -2.08
N ALA A 66 -19.39 24.82 -2.11
CA ALA A 66 -18.50 24.48 -1.02
C ALA A 66 -17.21 25.31 -1.14
N VAL A 67 -16.82 25.99 -0.07
CA VAL A 67 -15.57 26.77 0.03
C VAL A 67 -14.72 26.31 1.20
N LYS A 68 -13.41 26.58 1.18
CA LYS A 68 -12.49 26.16 2.25
C LYS A 68 -12.85 26.83 3.59
N LEU A 69 -12.40 26.26 4.71
CA LEU A 69 -12.63 26.86 6.04
C LEU A 69 -12.07 28.30 6.13
N ASN A 70 -10.84 28.51 5.66
CA ASN A 70 -10.05 29.71 5.99
C ASN A 70 -10.11 30.82 4.92
N ASN A 71 -10.66 30.55 3.73
CA ASN A 71 -10.84 31.52 2.65
C ASN A 71 -12.06 31.14 1.79
N ASN A 72 -12.47 32.00 0.84
CA ASN A 72 -13.63 31.75 -0.03
C ASN A 72 -13.28 31.00 -1.34
N GLU A 73 -12.11 30.34 -1.42
CA GLU A 73 -11.78 29.49 -2.56
C GLU A 73 -12.65 28.21 -2.57
N PRO A 74 -12.97 27.64 -3.74
CA PRO A 74 -13.68 26.37 -3.83
C PRO A 74 -12.99 25.25 -3.05
N SER A 75 -13.81 24.42 -2.39
CA SER A 75 -13.35 23.18 -1.75
C SER A 75 -13.58 21.99 -2.68
N MET A 76 -12.59 21.08 -2.77
CA MET A 76 -12.71 19.79 -3.46
C MET A 76 -13.87 18.94 -2.92
N ALA A 77 -14.31 19.17 -1.67
CA ALA A 77 -15.49 18.52 -1.11
C ALA A 77 -16.78 18.86 -1.89
N GLY A 78 -16.82 19.98 -2.61
CA GLY A 78 -17.95 20.41 -3.44
C GLY A 78 -18.33 19.42 -4.54
N THR A 79 -17.37 18.64 -5.04
CA THR A 79 -17.61 17.60 -6.06
C THR A 79 -18.46 16.43 -5.54
N TYR A 80 -18.53 16.25 -4.21
CA TYR A 80 -19.18 15.11 -3.57
C TYR A 80 -20.48 15.48 -2.84
N ILE A 81 -20.99 16.71 -3.03
CA ILE A 81 -22.26 17.17 -2.46
C ILE A 81 -23.18 17.76 -3.55
N GLY A 82 -24.48 17.79 -3.29
CA GLY A 82 -25.43 18.47 -4.14
C GLY A 82 -25.22 19.99 -4.16
N ASN A 83 -25.44 20.60 -5.32
CA ASN A 83 -25.38 22.05 -5.53
C ASN A 83 -26.65 22.80 -5.08
N GLU A 84 -27.62 22.11 -4.46
CA GLU A 84 -28.82 22.69 -3.86
C GLU A 84 -28.96 22.28 -2.39
N ILE A 85 -29.35 23.24 -1.56
CA ILE A 85 -29.79 23.05 -0.18
C ILE A 85 -31.28 23.39 -0.09
N LYS A 86 -32.04 22.59 0.66
CA LYS A 86 -33.49 22.71 0.82
C LYS A 86 -33.81 22.99 2.29
N TYR A 87 -34.64 24.00 2.54
CA TYR A 87 -35.10 24.31 3.90
C TYR A 87 -36.58 23.96 4.06
N THR A 88 -36.91 23.27 5.17
CA THR A 88 -38.28 22.89 5.53
C THR A 88 -38.62 23.39 6.93
N LYS A 89 -39.87 23.78 7.17
CA LYS A 89 -40.38 24.00 8.54
C LYS A 89 -41.27 22.83 8.93
N LYS A 90 -41.05 22.30 10.12
CA LYS A 90 -41.92 21.29 10.74
C LYS A 90 -41.98 21.55 12.23
N ASP A 91 -43.18 21.54 12.81
CA ASP A 91 -43.40 21.65 14.26
C ASP A 91 -42.71 22.90 14.88
N GLY A 92 -42.79 24.04 14.18
CA GLY A 92 -42.16 25.32 14.55
C GLY A 92 -40.65 25.42 14.28
N LYS A 93 -39.97 24.29 14.02
CA LYS A 93 -38.52 24.22 13.79
C LYS A 93 -38.17 24.29 12.30
N THR A 94 -37.02 24.88 11.97
CA THR A 94 -36.46 24.86 10.61
C THR A 94 -35.43 23.73 10.49
N TYR A 95 -35.46 22.99 9.39
CA TYR A 95 -34.51 21.94 9.05
C TYR A 95 -33.83 22.26 7.72
N CYS A 96 -32.57 21.83 7.62
CA CYS A 96 -31.72 21.91 6.44
C CYS A 96 -31.54 20.50 5.88
N GLU A 97 -31.72 20.35 4.56
CA GLU A 97 -31.59 19.10 3.82
C GLU A 97 -30.72 19.32 2.57
N PHE A 98 -29.63 18.56 2.39
CA PHE A 98 -28.86 18.55 1.13
C PHE A 98 -28.28 17.16 0.84
N LYS A 99 -27.85 16.93 -0.41
CA LYS A 99 -27.31 15.62 -0.83
C LYS A 99 -25.81 15.49 -0.58
N ILE A 100 -25.37 14.32 -0.14
CA ILE A 100 -24.00 13.84 -0.25
C ILE A 100 -24.00 12.79 -1.36
N LEU A 101 -23.23 13.02 -2.42
CA LEU A 101 -23.25 12.24 -3.67
C LEU A 101 -22.27 11.06 -3.67
N ALA A 102 -21.40 10.97 -2.66
CA ALA A 102 -20.51 9.82 -2.44
C ALA A 102 -20.37 9.51 -0.95
N SER A 103 -21.47 9.15 -0.31
CA SER A 103 -21.53 8.89 1.14
C SER A 103 -20.67 7.70 1.59
N ASP A 104 -20.45 6.72 0.71
CA ASP A 104 -19.50 5.61 0.88
C ASP A 104 -18.04 6.07 1.02
N TRP A 105 -17.74 7.31 0.60
CA TRP A 105 -16.42 7.94 0.75
C TRP A 105 -16.34 8.96 1.90
N MET A 106 -17.45 9.24 2.61
CA MET A 106 -17.53 10.30 3.63
C MET A 106 -17.77 9.74 5.03
N ASN A 107 -16.68 9.48 5.75
CA ASN A 107 -16.71 8.96 7.12
C ASN A 107 -16.61 10.07 8.17
N ASN A 108 -17.04 9.79 9.40
CA ASN A 108 -16.92 10.68 10.56
C ASN A 108 -17.42 12.12 10.33
N ILE A 109 -18.56 12.27 9.63
CA ILE A 109 -19.16 13.57 9.33
C ILE A 109 -19.52 14.29 10.63
N LYS A 110 -19.01 15.52 10.78
CA LYS A 110 -19.39 16.47 11.83
C LYS A 110 -19.98 17.70 11.17
N VAL A 111 -21.15 18.14 11.65
CA VAL A 111 -21.85 19.32 11.14
C VAL A 111 -21.85 20.40 12.21
N GLN A 112 -21.39 21.60 11.88
CA GLN A 112 -21.50 22.78 12.74
C GLN A 112 -22.41 23.82 12.09
N VAL A 113 -23.34 24.36 12.89
CA VAL A 113 -24.26 25.44 12.50
C VAL A 113 -24.03 26.61 13.45
N ASP A 114 -23.69 27.76 12.89
CA ASP A 114 -23.32 28.97 13.64
C ASP A 114 -22.29 28.66 14.77
N ASN A 115 -21.24 27.91 14.39
CA ASN A 115 -20.15 27.37 15.23
C ASN A 115 -20.52 26.31 16.29
N ASN A 116 -21.79 25.92 16.43
CA ASN A 116 -22.21 24.87 17.36
C ASN A 116 -22.35 23.53 16.63
N GLU A 117 -21.84 22.43 17.19
CA GLU A 117 -21.98 21.10 16.60
C GLU A 117 -23.43 20.58 16.75
N VAL A 118 -24.02 20.11 15.66
CA VAL A 118 -25.42 19.66 15.60
C VAL A 118 -25.53 18.19 15.24
N LYS A 119 -26.53 17.51 15.83
CA LYS A 119 -26.90 16.16 15.40
C LYS A 119 -27.61 16.22 14.05
N TYR A 120 -27.36 15.21 13.22
CA TYR A 120 -27.94 15.05 11.90
C TYR A 120 -28.53 13.64 11.73
N GLU A 121 -29.43 13.52 10.76
CA GLU A 121 -30.03 12.29 10.25
C GLU A 121 -29.50 12.05 8.83
N LEU A 122 -29.47 10.77 8.40
CA LEU A 122 -29.10 10.36 7.05
C LEU A 122 -30.22 9.52 6.44
N GLU A 123 -30.55 9.81 5.18
CA GLU A 123 -31.53 9.09 4.36
C GLU A 123 -30.82 8.54 3.10
N ASP A 124 -30.82 7.22 2.88
CA ASP A 124 -30.23 6.59 1.68
C ASP A 124 -31.11 6.88 0.46
N ILE A 125 -30.50 7.41 -0.61
CA ILE A 125 -31.19 7.74 -1.88
C ILE A 125 -30.73 6.87 -3.05
N GLY A 126 -30.01 5.78 -2.78
CA GLY A 126 -29.51 4.83 -3.78
C GLY A 126 -28.29 5.32 -4.56
N ASP A 127 -28.08 4.75 -5.74
CA ASP A 127 -26.94 5.07 -6.61
C ASP A 127 -26.97 6.55 -7.05
N THR A 128 -25.90 7.28 -6.75
CA THR A 128 -25.55 8.58 -7.35
C THR A 128 -24.29 8.45 -8.19
N GLU A 129 -24.05 9.40 -9.10
CA GLU A 129 -22.87 9.41 -9.95
C GLU A 129 -21.96 10.59 -9.59
N VAL A 130 -20.68 10.31 -9.38
CA VAL A 130 -19.63 11.30 -9.11
C VAL A 130 -18.38 10.87 -9.88
N LEU A 131 -17.74 11.81 -10.60
CA LEU A 131 -16.55 11.54 -11.43
C LEU A 131 -16.73 10.46 -12.52
N GLY A 132 -17.96 10.14 -12.91
CA GLY A 132 -18.27 9.03 -13.85
C GLY A 132 -18.28 7.65 -13.19
N VAL A 133 -18.27 7.59 -11.85
CA VAL A 133 -18.33 6.37 -11.03
C VAL A 133 -19.63 6.37 -10.22
N LYS A 134 -20.23 5.19 -10.04
CA LYS A 134 -21.38 5.00 -9.17
C LYS A 134 -20.97 4.92 -7.71
N HIS A 135 -21.65 5.72 -6.89
CA HIS A 135 -21.47 5.86 -5.46
C HIS A 135 -22.82 5.77 -4.74
N LYS A 136 -22.81 5.67 -3.40
CA LYS A 136 -24.02 5.75 -2.60
C LYS A 136 -24.37 7.20 -2.29
N GLY A 137 -25.55 7.63 -2.71
CA GLY A 137 -26.10 8.92 -2.34
C GLY A 137 -26.81 8.86 -0.99
N THR A 138 -26.64 9.89 -0.17
CA THR A 138 -27.53 10.17 0.97
C THR A 138 -28.06 11.59 0.94
N ILE A 139 -29.19 11.84 1.59
CA ILE A 139 -29.55 13.18 2.08
C ILE A 139 -29.08 13.29 3.53
N ILE A 140 -28.37 14.37 3.85
CA ILE A 140 -28.06 14.75 5.23
C ILE A 140 -29.04 15.82 5.70
N LYS A 141 -29.59 15.63 6.90
CA LYS A 141 -30.66 16.46 7.46
C LYS A 141 -30.36 16.87 8.90
N PHE A 142 -30.49 18.15 9.22
CA PHE A 142 -30.28 18.65 10.59
C PHE A 142 -31.13 19.89 10.90
N GLN A 143 -31.38 20.15 12.18
CA GLN A 143 -32.10 21.35 12.63
C GLN A 143 -31.20 22.59 12.49
N VAL A 144 -31.78 23.71 12.04
CA VAL A 144 -31.11 25.01 11.90
C VAL A 144 -31.91 26.12 12.59
N PRO A 145 -31.27 27.19 13.11
CA PRO A 145 -31.98 28.29 13.78
C PRO A 145 -32.74 29.18 12.78
N LYS A 146 -32.26 29.27 11.54
CA LYS A 146 -32.79 30.11 10.45
C LYS A 146 -32.50 29.46 9.09
N VAL A 147 -33.07 30.01 8.03
CA VAL A 147 -32.60 29.76 6.65
C VAL A 147 -31.23 30.43 6.46
N ASN A 148 -30.35 29.80 5.68
CA ASN A 148 -28.99 30.28 5.36
C ASN A 148 -28.13 30.66 6.60
N PRO A 149 -27.94 29.76 7.59
CA PRO A 149 -26.99 29.96 8.69
C PRO A 149 -25.56 29.67 8.24
N SER A 150 -24.57 29.94 9.09
CA SER A 150 -23.18 29.55 8.82
C SER A 150 -23.02 28.04 9.02
N ILE A 151 -22.95 27.28 7.92
CA ILE A 151 -22.79 25.82 7.95
C ILE A 151 -21.33 25.46 7.64
N LYS A 152 -20.70 24.72 8.55
CA LYS A 152 -19.40 24.08 8.36
C LYS A 152 -19.55 22.56 8.44
N LEU A 153 -18.81 21.83 7.63
CA LEU A 153 -18.66 20.39 7.78
C LEU A 153 -17.18 20.02 7.89
N ASN A 154 -16.90 18.99 8.66
CA ASN A 154 -15.63 18.27 8.62
C ASN A 154 -15.94 16.77 8.51
N MET A 155 -15.19 16.04 7.70
CA MET A 155 -15.40 14.63 7.41
C MET A 155 -14.10 14.00 6.90
N PHE A 156 -13.90 12.71 7.15
CA PHE A 156 -12.80 11.94 6.58
C PHE A 156 -13.15 11.48 5.17
N VAL A 157 -12.41 11.97 4.17
CA VAL A 157 -12.64 11.73 2.74
C VAL A 157 -11.74 10.59 2.27
N VAL A 158 -12.32 9.44 1.99
CA VAL A 158 -11.59 8.17 1.73
C VAL A 158 -10.53 8.28 0.61
N PRO A 159 -10.83 8.82 -0.59
CA PRO A 159 -9.81 9.00 -1.64
C PRO A 159 -8.64 9.89 -1.24
N MET A 160 -8.87 10.86 -0.36
CA MET A 160 -7.86 11.83 0.09
C MET A 160 -7.10 11.34 1.34
N LYS A 161 -7.54 10.25 1.97
CA LYS A 161 -6.98 9.67 3.20
C LYS A 161 -6.79 10.71 4.34
N SER A 162 -7.67 11.73 4.38
CA SER A 162 -7.56 12.91 5.25
C SER A 162 -8.92 13.37 5.76
N GLU A 163 -8.95 14.02 6.93
CA GLU A 163 -10.07 14.92 7.27
C GLU A 163 -10.07 16.14 6.32
N VAL A 164 -11.26 16.60 5.93
CA VAL A 164 -11.47 17.75 5.04
C VAL A 164 -12.57 18.63 5.61
N GLY A 165 -12.16 19.79 6.11
CA GLY A 165 -13.07 20.85 6.56
C GLY A 165 -13.48 21.79 5.43
N PHE A 166 -14.77 22.12 5.33
CA PHE A 166 -15.30 23.11 4.39
C PHE A 166 -16.52 23.85 4.93
N ARG A 167 -16.90 24.94 4.27
CA ARG A 167 -18.09 25.75 4.53
C ARG A 167 -19.04 25.66 3.36
N ILE A 168 -20.34 25.64 3.64
CA ILE A 168 -21.38 25.83 2.63
C ILE A 168 -21.72 27.32 2.58
N VAL A 169 -21.72 27.91 1.39
CA VAL A 169 -22.17 29.28 1.13
C VAL A 169 -23.08 29.31 -0.10
N GLU A 170 -23.95 30.31 -0.18
CA GLU A 170 -24.81 30.54 -1.35
C GLU A 170 -24.01 30.84 -2.62
N ALA A 171 -24.52 30.40 -3.76
CA ALA A 171 -23.97 30.67 -5.08
C ALA A 171 -24.65 31.90 -5.72
N ASP A 172 -23.85 32.80 -6.29
CA ASP A 172 -24.26 34.16 -6.65
C ASP A 172 -25.28 34.15 -7.79
N ASN A 173 -26.54 34.48 -7.48
CA ASN A 173 -27.64 34.46 -8.44
C ASN A 173 -27.64 35.73 -9.31
N ASN A 174 -26.97 35.64 -10.46
CA ASN A 174 -26.96 36.73 -11.44
C ASN A 174 -28.36 36.86 -12.11
N LYS A 175 -29.22 37.71 -11.55
CA LYS A 175 -30.49 38.15 -12.14
C LYS A 175 -30.61 39.67 -12.07
N GLN A 176 -30.51 40.30 -13.24
CA GLN A 176 -31.19 41.57 -13.45
C GLN A 176 -32.71 41.34 -13.30
N SER A 177 -33.39 42.24 -12.61
CA SER A 177 -34.83 42.39 -12.71
C SER A 177 -35.15 43.88 -12.75
N GLU A 178 -35.41 44.39 -13.95
CA GLU A 178 -35.96 45.73 -14.11
C GLU A 178 -37.34 45.80 -13.43
N LYS A 179 -37.59 46.88 -12.69
CA LYS A 179 -38.96 47.37 -12.51
C LYS A 179 -38.97 48.87 -12.23
N ILE A 180 -39.54 49.61 -13.17
CA ILE A 180 -39.76 51.05 -13.08
C ILE A 180 -41.07 51.32 -12.33
N SER A 181 -41.03 52.14 -11.27
CA SER A 181 -42.21 52.91 -10.84
C SER A 181 -41.86 54.14 -9.99
N SER A 182 -41.57 55.25 -10.68
CA SER A 182 -42.02 56.62 -10.36
C SER A 182 -41.93 57.23 -8.93
N LYS A 183 -41.19 58.35 -8.85
CA LYS A 183 -41.47 59.58 -8.05
C LYS A 183 -41.32 59.47 -6.52
N LYS A 184 -40.93 60.53 -5.78
CA LYS A 184 -40.73 61.97 -6.11
C LYS A 184 -39.77 62.65 -5.10
N GLU A 185 -39.21 63.80 -5.50
CA GLU A 185 -38.74 64.94 -4.65
C GLU A 185 -37.61 64.76 -3.60
N GLY A 186 -36.71 65.76 -3.53
CA GLY A 186 -35.81 65.98 -2.38
C GLY A 186 -34.38 66.45 -2.73
N ASN A 187 -34.10 67.75 -2.58
CA ASN A 187 -32.78 68.40 -2.69
C ASN A 187 -31.73 67.80 -1.68
N GLU A 188 -30.41 68.04 -1.77
CA GLU A 188 -29.69 69.15 -2.42
C GLU A 188 -28.24 68.78 -2.83
N ILE A 189 -27.59 69.63 -3.65
CA ILE A 189 -26.23 69.45 -4.18
C ILE A 189 -25.28 70.53 -3.63
N LYS A 190 -24.07 70.15 -3.20
CA LYS A 190 -22.90 71.06 -3.14
C LYS A 190 -21.62 70.44 -3.71
N THR A 191 -21.53 70.54 -5.04
CA THR A 191 -20.34 70.96 -5.83
C THR A 191 -18.93 70.82 -5.22
N LYS A 192 -18.07 70.09 -5.94
CA LYS A 192 -16.70 70.47 -6.40
C LYS A 192 -16.10 69.28 -7.16
N GLU A 193 -15.29 69.42 -8.22
CA GLU A 193 -14.99 70.57 -9.08
C GLU A 193 -14.47 69.98 -10.42
N THR A 194 -14.81 70.56 -11.57
CA THR A 194 -14.51 69.95 -12.88
C THR A 194 -13.30 70.60 -13.53
N GLU A 195 -12.26 69.84 -13.87
CA GLU A 195 -11.28 70.28 -14.87
C GLU A 195 -10.72 69.11 -15.71
N ASN A 196 -10.26 69.43 -16.92
CA ASN A 196 -10.11 68.46 -18.01
C ASN A 196 -8.77 67.71 -18.02
N ARG A 197 -8.77 66.46 -18.51
CA ARG A 197 -7.67 65.93 -19.34
C ARG A 197 -8.10 64.78 -20.27
N GLU A 198 -8.27 65.16 -21.54
CA GLU A 198 -8.05 64.41 -22.79
C GLU A 198 -8.44 62.92 -22.91
N VAL A 199 -9.30 62.64 -23.89
CA VAL A 199 -9.44 61.31 -24.51
C VAL A 199 -8.15 60.94 -25.25
N LYS A 200 -7.55 59.78 -24.95
CA LYS A 200 -6.51 59.15 -25.79
C LYS A 200 -6.78 57.66 -26.07
N SER A 201 -7.40 57.44 -27.23
CA SER A 201 -7.16 56.35 -28.19
C SER A 201 -6.74 54.95 -27.71
N ASN A 202 -7.58 53.97 -28.05
CA ASN A 202 -7.20 52.62 -28.51
C ASN A 202 -6.14 51.84 -27.71
N ALA A 203 -6.56 51.18 -26.62
CA ALA A 203 -5.92 49.94 -26.22
C ALA A 203 -6.22 48.85 -27.27
N LYS A 204 -5.22 48.47 -28.07
CA LYS A 204 -5.32 47.28 -28.93
C LYS A 204 -5.43 46.04 -28.04
N GLU A 205 -6.31 45.11 -28.40
CA GLU A 205 -6.34 43.79 -27.77
C GLU A 205 -4.96 43.13 -27.93
N LYS A 206 -4.47 42.48 -26.87
CA LYS A 206 -3.23 41.70 -26.92
C LYS A 206 -3.45 40.45 -27.77
N VAL A 207 -2.51 40.15 -28.66
CA VAL A 207 -2.54 39.00 -29.58
C VAL A 207 -1.18 38.31 -29.49
N PHE A 208 -1.16 36.99 -29.31
CA PHE A 208 0.06 36.19 -29.12
C PHE A 208 0.91 36.08 -30.40
N ASP A 209 0.31 36.23 -31.59
CA ASP A 209 1.01 36.19 -32.88
C ASP A 209 1.96 37.38 -33.15
N LYS A 210 2.07 38.34 -32.21
CA LYS A 210 3.04 39.45 -32.29
C LYS A 210 3.96 39.53 -31.07
N LEU A 211 4.18 38.41 -30.40
CA LEU A 211 5.22 38.29 -29.38
C LEU A 211 6.61 38.30 -30.01
N GLU A 212 7.50 39.08 -29.38
CA GLU A 212 8.94 39.01 -29.60
C GLU A 212 9.49 37.70 -29.03
N ASP A 213 10.68 37.29 -29.48
CA ASP A 213 11.44 36.23 -28.83
C ASP A 213 11.71 36.56 -27.35
N GLY A 214 11.53 35.56 -26.49
CA GLY A 214 11.66 35.71 -25.03
C GLY A 214 10.82 34.72 -24.23
N VAL A 215 10.89 34.86 -22.91
CA VAL A 215 10.08 34.06 -21.96
C VAL A 215 8.98 34.93 -21.38
N TYR A 216 7.79 34.36 -21.23
CA TYR A 216 6.58 35.02 -20.74
C TYR A 216 5.86 34.15 -19.70
N THR A 217 5.27 34.80 -18.70
CA THR A 217 4.27 34.22 -17.80
C THR A 217 2.89 34.53 -18.37
N LEU A 218 2.05 33.52 -18.55
CA LEU A 218 0.63 33.68 -18.84
C LEU A 218 -0.20 32.75 -17.94
N THR A 219 -1.53 32.87 -18.03
CA THR A 219 -2.48 32.00 -17.35
C THR A 219 -3.41 31.33 -18.38
N PHE A 220 -4.22 30.37 -17.96
CA PHE A 220 -5.17 29.66 -18.84
C PHE A 220 -6.49 29.40 -18.12
N ARG A 221 -7.52 28.98 -18.89
CA ARG A 221 -8.73 28.35 -18.35
C ARG A 221 -8.97 27.02 -19.08
N ALA A 222 -9.17 25.94 -18.33
CA ALA A 222 -9.68 24.67 -18.88
C ALA A 222 -11.16 24.48 -18.54
N TYR A 223 -11.97 24.09 -19.53
CA TYR A 223 -13.42 24.00 -19.42
C TYR A 223 -13.99 22.76 -20.14
N LYS A 224 -15.26 22.45 -19.87
CA LYS A 224 -15.95 21.26 -20.42
C LYS A 224 -16.40 21.48 -21.87
N ILE A 225 -16.24 20.47 -22.73
CA ILE A 225 -16.67 20.54 -24.14
C ILE A 225 -18.20 20.64 -24.22
N GLU A 226 -18.87 19.84 -23.40
CA GLU A 226 -20.33 19.73 -23.30
C GLU A 226 -21.00 20.88 -22.53
N ASN A 227 -20.24 21.66 -21.75
CA ASN A 227 -20.72 22.90 -21.14
C ASN A 227 -19.60 23.94 -20.95
N PRO A 228 -19.36 24.86 -21.91
CA PRO A 228 -18.34 25.90 -21.81
C PRO A 228 -18.49 26.92 -20.68
N SER A 229 -19.64 26.96 -20.00
CA SER A 229 -19.79 27.75 -18.77
C SER A 229 -19.08 27.11 -17.57
N GLU A 230 -18.91 25.78 -17.56
CA GLU A 230 -18.30 25.04 -16.45
C GLU A 230 -16.81 24.76 -16.67
N ASP A 231 -16.01 25.07 -15.65
CA ASP A 231 -14.60 24.68 -15.58
C ASP A 231 -14.44 23.14 -15.58
N SER A 232 -13.38 22.68 -16.23
CA SER A 232 -12.91 21.30 -16.09
C SER A 232 -12.16 21.15 -14.76
N MET A 233 -12.20 19.97 -14.15
CA MET A 233 -11.38 19.65 -12.97
C MET A 233 -9.89 19.90 -13.23
N LEU A 234 -9.47 19.68 -14.48
CA LEU A 234 -8.11 19.93 -14.95
C LEU A 234 -7.69 21.39 -14.80
N ASN A 235 -8.64 22.34 -14.77
CA ASN A 235 -8.34 23.76 -14.51
C ASN A 235 -7.59 23.96 -13.19
N ASN A 236 -7.82 23.08 -12.20
CA ASN A 236 -7.20 23.15 -10.87
C ASN A 236 -6.21 22.00 -10.62
N PHE A 237 -5.89 21.19 -11.63
CA PHE A 237 -4.84 20.16 -11.54
C PHE A 237 -3.48 20.68 -12.02
N PHE A 238 -3.44 21.79 -12.75
CA PHE A 238 -2.21 22.49 -13.11
C PHE A 238 -2.04 23.77 -12.29
N ASP A 239 -0.80 24.22 -12.09
CA ASP A 239 -0.51 25.54 -11.54
C ASP A 239 -1.12 26.64 -12.46
N LYS A 240 -1.62 27.73 -11.88
CA LYS A 240 -2.33 28.77 -12.66
C LYS A 240 -1.39 29.59 -13.54
N LYS A 241 -0.11 29.66 -13.17
CA LYS A 241 0.94 30.15 -14.06
C LYS A 241 1.40 29.05 -14.99
N ILE A 242 1.58 29.41 -16.25
CA ILE A 242 2.25 28.57 -17.25
C ILE A 242 3.33 29.38 -17.93
N LYS A 243 4.42 28.71 -18.30
CA LYS A 243 5.60 29.35 -18.92
C LYS A 243 5.47 29.24 -20.43
N LEU A 244 5.57 30.37 -21.14
CA LEU A 244 5.68 30.43 -22.58
C LEU A 244 7.10 30.84 -22.98
N GLU A 245 7.72 30.06 -23.86
CA GLU A 245 8.98 30.38 -24.52
C GLU A 245 8.70 30.65 -25.99
N VAL A 246 8.92 31.89 -26.44
CA VAL A 246 8.83 32.28 -27.86
C VAL A 246 10.24 32.33 -28.43
N LYS A 247 10.49 31.59 -29.52
CA LYS A 247 11.77 31.61 -30.24
C LYS A 247 11.59 31.39 -31.74
N ASN A 248 12.11 32.31 -32.56
CA ASN A 248 11.91 32.33 -34.01
C ASN A 248 10.42 32.14 -34.40
N GLY A 249 9.50 32.74 -33.64
CA GLY A 249 8.05 32.61 -33.82
C GLY A 249 7.43 31.27 -33.35
N LYS A 250 8.21 30.24 -33.03
CA LYS A 250 7.70 29.03 -32.35
C LYS A 250 7.33 29.36 -30.91
N LYS A 251 6.20 28.82 -30.45
CA LYS A 251 5.62 29.06 -29.12
C LYS A 251 5.59 27.74 -28.33
N MET A 252 6.49 27.58 -27.36
CA MET A 252 6.51 26.42 -26.46
C MET A 252 5.84 26.75 -25.13
N VAL A 253 4.77 26.04 -24.77
CA VAL A 253 4.08 26.20 -23.48
C VAL A 253 4.48 25.08 -22.53
N THR A 254 4.81 25.42 -21.28
CA THR A 254 5.07 24.47 -20.19
C THR A 254 4.02 24.64 -19.08
N LEU A 255 3.27 23.59 -18.81
CA LEU A 255 2.27 23.52 -17.75
C LEU A 255 2.75 22.58 -16.63
N LEU A 256 2.65 23.00 -15.37
CA LEU A 256 3.00 22.16 -14.23
C LEU A 256 1.75 21.48 -13.66
N ASN A 257 1.65 20.16 -13.73
CA ASN A 257 0.67 19.42 -12.96
C ASN A 257 1.04 19.50 -11.47
N THR A 258 0.10 20.01 -10.65
CA THR A 258 0.23 20.14 -9.19
C THR A 258 -0.63 19.15 -8.41
N CYS A 259 -1.35 18.26 -9.11
CA CYS A 259 -2.31 17.33 -8.53
C CYS A 259 -2.21 15.94 -9.19
N PHE A 260 -1.88 14.93 -8.38
CA PHE A 260 -1.88 13.51 -8.76
C PHE A 260 -0.95 13.19 -9.95
N ALA A 261 0.27 13.72 -9.91
CA ALA A 261 1.23 13.66 -11.00
C ALA A 261 1.54 12.23 -11.49
N ASP A 262 1.62 11.23 -10.60
CA ASP A 262 2.03 9.87 -10.98
C ASP A 262 1.01 9.16 -11.86
N GLY A 263 -0.25 9.22 -11.47
CA GLY A 263 -1.35 8.58 -12.20
C GLY A 263 -1.96 9.48 -13.28
N LEU A 264 -1.39 10.66 -13.53
CA LEU A 264 -1.46 11.35 -14.81
C LEU A 264 -0.36 10.77 -15.71
N TYR A 265 -0.75 9.93 -16.67
CA TYR A 265 0.17 9.20 -17.54
C TYR A 265 0.55 10.04 -18.78
N ASP A 266 -0.41 10.75 -19.36
CA ASP A 266 -0.19 11.63 -20.52
C ASP A 266 -1.17 12.82 -20.49
N PHE A 267 -0.73 13.96 -21.02
CA PHE A 267 -1.52 15.15 -21.25
C PHE A 267 -1.00 15.88 -22.48
N ARG A 268 -1.88 16.15 -23.44
CA ARG A 268 -1.58 16.86 -24.69
C ARG A 268 -2.62 17.95 -24.95
N ILE A 269 -2.17 19.07 -25.51
CA ILE A 269 -3.02 20.07 -26.15
C ILE A 269 -2.81 19.94 -27.66
N GLU A 270 -3.89 20.01 -28.45
CA GLU A 270 -3.75 19.98 -29.91
C GLU A 270 -3.12 21.25 -30.45
N SER A 271 -2.40 21.12 -31.57
CA SER A 271 -2.07 22.25 -32.43
C SER A 271 -2.37 21.88 -33.87
N ASN A 272 -3.08 22.76 -34.59
CA ASN A 272 -3.53 22.53 -35.97
C ASN A 272 -4.25 21.18 -36.17
N LYS A 273 -5.09 20.79 -35.20
CA LYS A 273 -5.80 19.51 -35.10
C LYS A 273 -4.89 18.27 -34.96
N VAL A 274 -3.70 18.42 -34.38
CA VAL A 274 -2.75 17.33 -34.13
C VAL A 274 -2.34 17.31 -32.66
N PHE A 275 -2.53 16.17 -31.99
CA PHE A 275 -2.00 15.91 -30.64
C PHE A 275 -0.52 15.49 -30.70
N LYS A 276 0.36 16.48 -30.87
CA LYS A 276 1.82 16.30 -30.68
C LYS A 276 2.09 15.72 -29.28
N GLU A 277 3.16 14.95 -29.14
CA GLU A 277 3.59 14.44 -27.84
C GLU A 277 4.19 15.57 -26.98
N SER A 278 3.96 15.49 -25.67
CA SER A 278 4.48 16.44 -24.69
C SER A 278 5.85 15.98 -24.19
N GLU A 279 6.81 16.91 -24.10
CA GLU A 279 8.02 16.73 -23.30
C GLU A 279 7.60 16.67 -21.81
N VAL A 280 7.60 15.47 -21.21
CA VAL A 280 7.25 15.27 -19.80
C VAL A 280 8.52 15.25 -18.94
N SER A 281 8.51 15.98 -17.83
CA SER A 281 9.60 15.98 -16.85
C SER A 281 9.07 16.01 -15.41
N ASN A 282 9.79 15.35 -14.50
CA ASN A 282 9.49 15.40 -13.07
C ASN A 282 9.89 16.76 -12.48
N TYR A 283 9.12 17.28 -11.53
CA TYR A 283 9.31 18.63 -11.00
C TYR A 283 9.20 18.70 -9.47
N GLY A 284 9.96 19.61 -8.87
CA GLY A 284 10.11 19.72 -7.41
C GLY A 284 10.93 18.57 -6.80
N GLU A 285 10.90 18.44 -5.48
CA GLU A 285 11.54 17.32 -4.78
C GLU A 285 10.77 16.00 -4.98
N LYS A 286 11.51 14.90 -5.15
CA LYS A 286 10.97 13.53 -5.10
C LYS A 286 10.43 13.28 -3.69
N ASN A 287 9.17 12.87 -3.56
CA ASN A 287 8.61 12.52 -2.25
C ASN A 287 9.44 11.37 -1.65
N PRO A 288 9.99 11.54 -0.43
CA PRO A 288 10.91 10.56 0.13
C PRO A 288 10.23 9.30 0.67
N ASP A 289 8.90 9.31 0.83
CA ASP A 289 8.12 8.26 1.49
C ASP A 289 7.47 7.30 0.47
N THR A 290 7.13 7.81 -0.72
CA THR A 290 6.58 7.04 -1.85
C THR A 290 7.59 6.80 -2.96
N GLU A 291 8.72 7.52 -2.97
CA GLU A 291 9.66 7.63 -4.09
C GLU A 291 9.04 8.12 -5.41
N LYS A 292 7.94 8.88 -5.32
CA LYS A 292 7.26 9.47 -6.46
C LYS A 292 7.36 11.00 -6.47
N TYR A 293 7.27 11.67 -7.61
CA TYR A 293 7.35 13.14 -7.64
C TYR A 293 5.97 13.75 -7.36
N HIS A 294 5.94 14.81 -6.55
CA HIS A 294 4.67 15.50 -6.29
C HIS A 294 4.07 16.14 -7.55
N TYR A 295 4.93 16.55 -8.49
CA TYR A 295 4.58 17.37 -9.64
C TYR A 295 5.26 16.88 -10.93
N LYS A 296 4.61 17.05 -12.08
CA LYS A 296 5.17 16.79 -13.43
C LYS A 296 4.93 18.01 -14.32
N ALA A 297 5.97 18.47 -15.00
CA ALA A 297 5.86 19.50 -16.02
C ALA A 297 5.65 18.86 -17.40
N PHE A 298 4.69 19.38 -18.16
CA PHE A 298 4.36 18.98 -19.52
C PHE A 298 4.64 20.17 -20.45
N LYS A 299 5.56 19.99 -21.41
CA LYS A 299 5.96 21.04 -22.37
C LYS A 299 5.61 20.63 -23.80
N MET A 300 5.02 21.55 -24.56
CA MET A 300 4.50 21.27 -25.92
C MET A 300 4.52 22.51 -26.81
N GLU A 301 4.57 22.28 -28.13
CA GLU A 301 4.51 23.33 -29.16
C GLU A 301 3.05 23.61 -29.56
N ILE A 302 2.61 24.86 -29.44
CA ILE A 302 1.24 25.28 -29.80
C ILE A 302 1.31 26.48 -30.75
N ASP A 303 0.93 26.27 -32.01
CA ASP A 303 1.26 27.18 -33.11
C ASP A 303 0.48 28.52 -33.02
N ASN A 304 -0.80 28.45 -32.62
CA ASN A 304 -1.66 29.59 -32.28
C ASN A 304 -1.99 29.54 -30.77
N LEU A 305 -2.11 30.68 -30.10
CA LEU A 305 -2.57 30.77 -28.69
C LEU A 305 -3.79 31.69 -28.52
N ASP A 306 -4.26 32.37 -29.57
CA ASP A 306 -5.45 33.23 -29.55
C ASP A 306 -6.77 32.46 -29.76
N SER A 307 -6.69 31.13 -29.92
CA SER A 307 -7.82 30.21 -30.12
C SER A 307 -8.11 29.34 -28.88
N ASP A 308 -9.31 28.77 -28.85
CA ASP A 308 -9.64 27.67 -27.93
C ASP A 308 -9.17 26.33 -28.52
N HIS A 309 -8.50 25.52 -27.70
CA HIS A 309 -7.84 24.26 -28.10
C HIS A 309 -8.47 23.04 -27.45
N LYS A 310 -8.52 21.93 -28.18
CA LYS A 310 -8.89 20.62 -27.63
C LYS A 310 -7.68 20.01 -26.92
N GLY A 311 -7.79 19.78 -25.62
CA GLY A 311 -6.85 18.97 -24.84
C GLY A 311 -7.34 17.53 -24.66
N CYS A 312 -6.43 16.62 -24.30
CA CYS A 312 -6.75 15.25 -23.92
C CYS A 312 -5.85 14.77 -22.77
N VAL A 313 -6.43 13.97 -21.85
CA VAL A 313 -5.75 13.46 -20.64
C VAL A 313 -5.91 11.95 -20.50
N LEU A 314 -4.81 11.26 -20.27
CA LEU A 314 -4.77 9.85 -19.89
C LEU A 314 -4.39 9.73 -18.41
N ALA A 315 -5.32 9.22 -17.58
CA ALA A 315 -5.10 9.07 -16.15
C ALA A 315 -5.72 7.78 -15.59
N GLY A 316 -4.97 7.11 -14.69
CA GLY A 316 -5.34 5.82 -14.09
C GLY A 316 -6.73 5.79 -13.45
N PRO A 317 -7.06 6.69 -12.50
CA PRO A 317 -8.38 6.76 -11.88
C PRO A 317 -9.53 7.12 -12.83
N MET A 318 -9.24 7.60 -14.04
CA MET A 318 -10.24 7.89 -15.08
C MET A 318 -10.44 6.70 -16.04
N GLY A 319 -9.82 5.55 -15.74
CA GLY A 319 -9.88 4.32 -16.53
C GLY A 319 -8.81 4.20 -17.63
N GLY A 320 -7.88 5.16 -17.73
CA GLY A 320 -6.76 5.09 -18.66
C GLY A 320 -5.69 4.12 -18.19
N LYS A 321 -5.08 3.37 -19.12
CA LYS A 321 -3.99 2.41 -18.84
C LYS A 321 -2.68 2.89 -19.45
N LEU A 322 -1.54 2.43 -18.92
CA LEU A 322 -0.24 2.74 -19.53
C LEU A 322 -0.14 2.23 -20.99
N SER A 323 -0.83 1.12 -21.31
CA SER A 323 -0.96 0.59 -22.68
C SER A 323 -1.69 1.51 -23.67
N ASP A 324 -2.36 2.55 -23.20
CA ASP A 324 -3.06 3.52 -24.05
C ASP A 324 -2.17 4.71 -24.44
N TYR A 325 -0.97 4.84 -23.86
CA TYR A 325 -0.09 5.99 -24.05
C TYR A 325 0.23 6.22 -25.54
N GLY A 326 0.09 7.46 -25.99
CA GLY A 326 0.28 7.87 -27.39
C GLY A 326 -0.83 7.44 -28.35
N ASN A 327 -1.73 6.53 -27.97
CA ASN A 327 -2.81 6.03 -28.82
C ASN A 327 -4.02 6.99 -28.81
N VAL A 328 -3.83 8.19 -29.36
CA VAL A 328 -4.82 9.26 -29.38
C VAL A 328 -4.85 9.99 -30.73
N SER A 329 -6.04 10.34 -31.23
CA SER A 329 -6.20 11.20 -32.40
C SER A 329 -7.16 12.35 -32.12
N TYR A 330 -7.12 13.40 -32.95
CA TYR A 330 -7.96 14.57 -32.77
C TYR A 330 -9.46 14.22 -32.81
N GLU A 331 -9.88 13.36 -33.74
CA GLU A 331 -11.27 12.90 -33.84
C GLU A 331 -11.62 11.85 -32.77
N LYS A 332 -10.69 10.97 -32.39
CA LYS A 332 -10.94 9.86 -31.47
C LYS A 332 -9.96 9.84 -30.29
N ALA A 333 -10.46 10.23 -29.12
CA ALA A 333 -9.69 10.28 -27.88
C ALA A 333 -9.35 8.88 -27.29
N ASN A 334 -9.93 7.79 -27.81
CA ASN A 334 -9.83 6.45 -27.22
C ASN A 334 -10.14 6.45 -25.71
N ASN A 335 -9.18 6.08 -24.85
CA ASN A 335 -9.35 6.10 -23.39
C ASN A 335 -8.99 7.45 -22.73
N TYR A 336 -8.41 8.39 -23.49
CA TYR A 336 -8.15 9.75 -22.99
C TYR A 336 -9.49 10.49 -22.78
N LYS A 337 -9.55 11.31 -21.73
CA LYS A 337 -10.68 12.22 -21.49
C LYS A 337 -10.40 13.56 -22.18
N PRO A 338 -11.29 14.04 -23.08
CA PRO A 338 -11.09 15.30 -23.77
C PRO A 338 -11.54 16.49 -22.91
N VAL A 339 -11.02 17.67 -23.21
CA VAL A 339 -11.21 18.92 -22.46
C VAL A 339 -10.95 20.10 -23.39
N MET A 340 -11.48 21.30 -23.11
CA MET A 340 -11.07 22.53 -23.81
C MET A 340 -10.09 23.34 -22.97
N PHE A 341 -9.14 24.00 -23.62
CA PHE A 341 -8.20 24.96 -23.06
C PHE A 341 -8.29 26.29 -23.81
N THR A 342 -8.20 27.40 -23.08
CA THR A 342 -8.04 28.75 -23.65
C THR A 342 -6.96 29.52 -22.90
N PHE A 343 -6.18 30.33 -23.61
CA PHE A 343 -5.01 31.02 -23.07
C PHE A 343 -5.32 32.49 -22.78
N ASN A 344 -5.08 32.91 -21.54
CA ASN A 344 -5.49 34.23 -21.10
C ASN A 344 -4.49 35.29 -21.61
N LYS A 345 -5.04 36.33 -22.24
CA LYS A 345 -4.29 37.42 -22.88
C LYS A 345 -3.64 38.39 -21.88
N ASP A 346 -3.64 38.07 -20.58
CA ASP A 346 -3.09 38.90 -19.49
C ASP A 346 -1.56 38.76 -19.30
N TYR A 347 -0.88 38.08 -20.24
CA TYR A 347 0.54 37.72 -20.19
C TYR A 347 1.51 38.87 -19.85
N LYS A 348 2.64 38.50 -19.23
CA LYS A 348 3.73 39.38 -18.78
C LYS A 348 5.07 38.83 -19.29
N LYS A 349 6.01 39.69 -19.69
CA LYS A 349 7.37 39.29 -20.11
C LYS A 349 8.20 38.98 -18.85
N GLY A 350 9.04 37.93 -18.92
CA GLY A 350 9.73 37.34 -17.76
C GLY A 350 9.00 36.12 -17.19
N TRP A 351 9.68 35.39 -16.29
CA TRP A 351 9.17 34.20 -15.60
C TRP A 351 9.73 34.15 -14.17
N ASP A 352 8.87 34.02 -13.16
CA ASP A 352 9.23 34.08 -11.72
C ASP A 352 8.97 32.75 -10.97
N GLY A 353 8.87 31.64 -11.71
CA GLY A 353 8.50 30.33 -11.17
C GLY A 353 6.99 30.10 -11.10
N PHE A 354 6.61 28.84 -10.87
CA PHE A 354 5.24 28.43 -10.62
C PHE A 354 4.82 28.89 -9.20
N ASP A 355 3.52 29.07 -8.94
CA ASP A 355 3.09 29.49 -7.61
C ASP A 355 3.14 28.35 -6.56
N VAL A 356 3.59 27.15 -6.95
CA VAL A 356 4.07 26.11 -6.04
C VAL A 356 5.46 26.39 -5.46
N ASP A 357 6.36 27.04 -6.20
CA ASP A 357 7.75 27.26 -5.77
C ASP A 357 7.80 28.15 -4.52
N LYS A 358 6.93 29.18 -4.50
CA LYS A 358 6.73 30.09 -3.37
C LYS A 358 6.08 29.42 -2.14
N ARG A 359 5.48 28.23 -2.31
CA ARG A 359 4.99 27.41 -1.20
C ARG A 359 6.10 26.51 -0.65
N ILE A 360 6.98 25.98 -1.51
CA ILE A 360 8.12 25.15 -1.11
C ILE A 360 9.18 25.97 -0.34
N LEU A 361 9.52 27.16 -0.84
CA LEU A 361 10.56 28.04 -0.25
C LEU A 361 10.26 28.45 1.21
N ASN A 362 9.00 28.42 1.64
CA ASN A 362 8.58 28.79 2.99
C ASN A 362 8.68 27.63 4.02
N GLU A 363 9.09 26.41 3.64
CA GLU A 363 9.08 25.23 4.54
C GLU A 363 10.47 24.71 4.97
N ASN A 364 11.56 25.27 4.43
CA ASN A 364 12.88 24.60 4.40
C ASN A 364 13.98 25.22 5.29
N SER A 365 13.63 25.87 6.41
CA SER A 365 14.60 26.24 7.47
C SER A 365 13.97 26.24 8.87
N ASN A 366 14.80 26.25 9.93
CA ASN A 366 14.52 25.81 11.31
C ASN A 366 13.24 26.32 12.03
N GLY A 367 12.50 27.27 11.46
CA GLY A 367 11.24 27.77 12.00
C GLY A 367 10.18 26.69 12.27
N ASN A 368 10.17 25.56 11.54
CA ASN A 368 9.18 24.48 11.72
C ASN A 368 9.18 23.91 13.16
N LEU A 369 10.34 23.72 13.78
CA LEU A 369 10.41 23.21 15.16
C LEU A 369 9.94 24.26 16.17
N ASN A 370 10.45 25.50 16.07
CA ASN A 370 10.06 26.59 16.97
C ASN A 370 8.55 26.83 16.89
N LYS A 371 8.02 26.97 15.68
CA LYS A 371 6.58 27.14 15.42
C LYS A 371 5.77 25.98 15.98
N ALA A 372 6.22 24.74 15.84
CA ALA A 372 5.54 23.58 16.40
C ALA A 372 5.50 23.59 17.94
N LEU A 373 6.57 24.06 18.60
CA LEU A 373 6.65 24.21 20.05
C LEU A 373 5.76 25.35 20.57
N VAL A 374 5.69 26.49 19.85
CA VAL A 374 4.73 27.57 20.09
C VAL A 374 3.29 27.06 19.92
N GLU A 375 3.00 26.35 18.83
CA GLU A 375 1.65 25.81 18.51
C GLU A 375 1.12 24.83 19.57
N ILE A 376 1.98 24.15 20.34
CA ILE A 376 1.58 23.27 21.44
C ILE A 376 1.70 23.92 22.84
N GLY A 377 2.04 25.21 22.91
CA GLY A 377 2.06 25.98 24.16
C GLY A 377 3.27 25.74 25.07
N ILE A 378 4.44 25.42 24.51
CA ILE A 378 5.72 25.51 25.25
C ILE A 378 6.18 26.98 25.35
N ASP A 379 5.74 27.83 24.41
CA ASP A 379 5.88 29.28 24.51
C ASP A 379 4.97 29.81 25.64
N THR A 380 5.60 30.10 26.78
CA THR A 380 4.94 30.57 28.01
C THR A 380 4.89 32.09 28.06
N ASN A 381 5.93 32.77 27.56
CA ASN A 381 6.06 34.22 27.60
C ASN A 381 5.28 34.93 26.46
N LYS A 382 4.99 34.20 25.37
CA LYS A 382 4.28 34.60 24.15
C LYS A 382 5.04 35.60 23.27
N ASP A 383 6.37 35.53 23.26
CA ASP A 383 7.22 36.27 22.32
C ASP A 383 7.36 35.57 20.95
N GLY A 384 6.93 34.30 20.84
CA GLY A 384 6.97 33.51 19.61
C GLY A 384 8.27 32.70 19.40
N VAL A 385 9.20 32.69 20.35
CA VAL A 385 10.49 32.01 20.29
C VAL A 385 10.73 31.17 21.55
N VAL A 386 10.52 29.86 21.43
CA VAL A 386 10.65 28.93 22.56
C VAL A 386 12.09 28.83 23.03
N SER A 387 12.32 29.27 24.27
CA SER A 387 13.63 29.34 24.91
C SER A 387 14.15 27.96 25.38
N SER A 388 15.43 27.92 25.77
CA SER A 388 16.01 26.71 26.39
C SER A 388 15.48 26.48 27.80
N GLU A 389 14.91 27.50 28.43
CA GLU A 389 14.39 27.51 29.79
C GLU A 389 12.99 26.91 29.81
N GLU A 390 12.13 27.33 28.90
CA GLU A 390 10.78 26.77 28.71
C GLU A 390 10.83 25.30 28.28
N LEU A 391 11.82 24.91 27.46
CA LEU A 391 12.08 23.51 27.16
C LEU A 391 12.41 22.70 28.42
N LYS A 392 13.16 23.25 29.39
CA LYS A 392 13.45 22.57 30.67
C LYS A 392 12.22 22.43 31.58
N GLU A 393 11.26 23.35 31.47
CA GLU A 393 9.99 23.29 32.21
C GLU A 393 8.92 22.39 31.56
N ALA A 394 9.11 22.02 30.29
CA ALA A 394 8.25 21.11 29.55
C ALA A 394 8.06 19.76 30.29
N LYS A 395 6.83 19.25 30.29
CA LYS A 395 6.41 18.10 31.10
C LYS A 395 5.24 17.32 30.47
N GLY A 396 5.14 16.04 30.79
CA GLY A 396 4.07 15.17 30.31
C GLY A 396 4.24 14.77 28.84
N VAL A 397 3.19 14.91 28.03
CA VAL A 397 3.13 14.47 26.63
C VAL A 397 3.51 15.62 25.69
N ILE A 398 4.62 15.47 24.96
CA ILE A 398 5.07 16.43 23.94
C ILE A 398 4.74 15.86 22.56
N ASN A 399 3.76 16.46 21.87
CA ASN A 399 3.32 16.01 20.55
C ASN A 399 3.74 16.98 19.44
N LEU A 400 4.76 16.60 18.69
CA LEU A 400 5.34 17.32 17.56
C LEU A 400 5.10 16.58 16.22
N SER A 401 4.04 15.76 16.15
CA SER A 401 3.73 14.97 14.96
C SER A 401 3.10 15.78 13.82
N SER A 402 3.36 15.36 12.57
CA SER A 402 2.88 16.02 11.33
C SER A 402 3.36 17.48 11.14
N LYS A 403 4.50 17.85 11.71
CA LYS A 403 5.01 19.25 11.77
C LYS A 403 6.06 19.61 10.71
N LYS A 404 6.44 18.67 9.83
CA LYS A 404 7.51 18.84 8.82
C LYS A 404 8.88 19.23 9.43
N ILE A 405 9.13 18.81 10.66
CA ILE A 405 10.40 19.04 11.36
C ILE A 405 11.52 18.24 10.67
N VAL A 406 12.69 18.85 10.52
CA VAL A 406 13.91 18.22 9.98
C VAL A 406 14.97 18.14 11.08
N ASP A 407 15.34 19.29 11.66
CA ASP A 407 16.25 19.38 12.80
C ASP A 407 15.48 19.30 14.13
N ILE A 408 15.99 18.50 15.07
CA ILE A 408 15.50 18.36 16.46
C ILE A 408 16.55 18.75 17.51
N SER A 409 17.68 19.36 17.12
CA SER A 409 18.83 19.64 17.99
C SER A 409 18.51 20.41 19.27
N ASN A 410 17.48 21.26 19.26
CA ASN A 410 17.04 21.99 20.45
C ASN A 410 16.28 21.12 21.46
N LEU A 411 15.73 19.96 21.06
CA LEU A 411 15.03 19.05 21.97
C LEU A 411 15.94 18.43 23.03
N LYS A 412 17.27 18.50 22.87
CA LYS A 412 18.24 18.17 23.93
C LYS A 412 18.01 18.98 25.22
N ASN A 413 17.38 20.15 25.12
CA ASN A 413 17.08 21.04 26.24
C ASN A 413 15.76 20.67 26.96
N LEU A 414 15.01 19.68 26.47
CA LEU A 414 13.75 19.26 27.09
C LEU A 414 13.95 18.73 28.52
N GLY A 415 13.04 19.12 29.41
CA GLY A 415 13.03 18.75 30.81
C GLY A 415 12.83 17.25 31.05
N SER A 416 13.40 16.76 32.15
CA SER A 416 13.27 15.35 32.56
C SER A 416 11.84 14.94 32.94
N ASN A 417 10.92 15.89 33.08
CA ASN A 417 9.50 15.68 33.38
C ASN A 417 8.66 15.28 32.14
N VAL A 418 9.24 15.22 30.94
CA VAL A 418 8.59 14.71 29.74
C VAL A 418 8.44 13.18 29.84
N THR A 419 7.21 12.69 29.78
CA THR A 419 6.85 11.27 29.89
C THR A 419 6.56 10.61 28.53
N GLU A 420 6.21 11.41 27.52
CA GLU A 420 6.01 10.98 26.13
C GLU A 420 6.55 12.02 25.14
N LEU A 421 7.19 11.56 24.07
CA LEU A 421 7.65 12.39 22.96
C LEU A 421 7.22 11.76 21.64
N ASP A 422 6.39 12.48 20.89
CA ASP A 422 5.82 12.04 19.62
C ASP A 422 6.32 12.92 18.47
N LEU A 423 7.20 12.36 17.64
CA LEU A 423 7.79 12.99 16.45
C LEU A 423 7.28 12.33 15.15
N THR A 424 6.14 11.66 15.20
CA THR A 424 5.55 10.89 14.10
C THR A 424 5.23 11.75 12.86
N VAL A 425 5.45 11.23 11.64
CA VAL A 425 5.21 11.94 10.36
C VAL A 425 5.98 13.28 10.33
N ASN A 426 7.30 13.19 10.28
CA ASN A 426 8.19 14.33 10.09
C ASN A 426 9.25 14.02 9.02
N ARG A 427 10.20 14.94 8.82
CA ARG A 427 11.25 14.86 7.80
C ARG A 427 12.64 14.65 8.42
N ILE A 428 12.73 14.11 9.64
CA ILE A 428 13.98 13.94 10.39
C ILE A 428 14.85 12.88 9.70
N GLU A 429 16.06 13.25 9.29
CA GLU A 429 17.02 12.35 8.62
C GLU A 429 18.07 11.76 9.56
N ASP A 430 18.44 12.50 10.61
CA ASP A 430 19.45 12.12 11.60
C ASP A 430 19.02 12.53 13.01
N LEU A 431 19.45 11.76 14.03
CA LEU A 431 19.27 12.11 15.44
C LEU A 431 20.59 12.71 15.98
N PRO A 432 20.60 13.94 16.51
CA PRO A 432 21.80 14.49 17.16
C PRO A 432 22.21 13.65 18.38
N LYS A 433 23.52 13.43 18.57
CA LYS A 433 24.03 12.61 19.67
C LYS A 433 23.59 13.18 21.03
N GLY A 434 22.94 12.34 21.84
CA GLY A 434 22.44 12.72 23.16
C GLY A 434 21.19 13.61 23.17
N VAL A 435 20.48 13.76 22.05
CA VAL A 435 19.27 14.64 21.97
C VAL A 435 18.14 14.22 22.92
N PHE A 436 18.19 13.01 23.47
CA PHE A 436 17.22 12.50 24.46
C PHE A 436 17.81 12.31 25.88
N ASP A 437 19.08 12.66 26.13
CA ASP A 437 19.78 12.29 27.37
C ASP A 437 19.18 12.87 28.67
N ASN A 438 18.45 13.99 28.56
CA ASN A 438 17.76 14.61 29.70
C ASN A 438 16.40 13.97 30.02
N LEU A 439 15.82 13.19 29.09
CA LEU A 439 14.43 12.67 29.14
C LEU A 439 14.28 11.45 30.07
N ASN A 440 14.78 11.55 31.29
CA ASN A 440 14.92 10.41 32.21
C ASN A 440 13.59 9.78 32.68
N GLN A 441 12.45 10.49 32.57
CA GLN A 441 11.11 9.93 32.85
C GLN A 441 10.35 9.49 31.58
N LEU A 442 10.99 9.51 30.41
CA LEU A 442 10.34 9.14 29.15
C LEU A 442 9.91 7.66 29.17
N THR A 443 8.63 7.42 28.90
CA THR A 443 8.02 6.08 28.88
C THR A 443 7.67 5.62 27.46
N CYS A 444 7.45 6.55 26.52
CA CYS A 444 7.16 6.22 25.13
C CYS A 444 7.78 7.29 24.21
N LEU A 445 8.51 6.82 23.19
CA LEU A 445 9.14 7.61 22.15
C LEU A 445 8.62 7.13 20.79
N LYS A 446 8.09 8.04 19.97
CA LYS A 446 7.64 7.74 18.60
C LYS A 446 8.40 8.58 17.58
N LEU A 447 8.98 7.92 16.60
CA LEU A 447 9.71 8.46 15.46
C LEU A 447 9.16 7.89 14.13
N THR A 448 7.96 7.29 14.18
CA THR A 448 7.24 6.63 13.08
C THR A 448 7.08 7.55 11.87
N VAL A 449 7.32 7.06 10.65
CA VAL A 449 7.29 7.88 9.41
C VAL A 449 8.25 9.08 9.52
N ASN A 450 9.55 8.77 9.45
CA ASN A 450 10.63 9.74 9.31
C ASN A 450 11.65 9.17 8.29
N LYS A 451 12.78 9.84 8.11
CA LYS A 451 13.80 9.48 7.11
C LYS A 451 15.07 8.87 7.72
N LEU A 452 15.05 8.44 8.99
CA LEU A 452 16.25 7.99 9.73
C LEU A 452 16.97 6.85 9.02
N LYS A 453 18.22 7.06 8.61
CA LYS A 453 19.08 6.05 7.95
C LYS A 453 19.93 5.25 8.94
N THR A 454 20.28 5.89 10.06
CA THR A 454 21.07 5.32 11.15
C THR A 454 20.53 5.78 12.51
N LEU A 455 21.05 5.18 13.59
CA LEU A 455 20.86 5.68 14.96
C LEU A 455 22.26 5.94 15.57
N PRO A 456 22.47 7.01 16.35
CA PRO A 456 23.71 7.19 17.10
C PRO A 456 23.90 6.09 18.15
N GLU A 457 25.15 5.72 18.40
CA GLU A 457 25.51 4.82 19.51
C GLU A 457 25.05 5.43 20.85
N GLY A 458 24.38 4.61 21.67
CA GLY A 458 23.90 5.01 23.00
C GLY A 458 22.73 6.01 23.02
N ILE A 459 22.06 6.29 21.89
CA ILE A 459 21.00 7.33 21.82
C ILE A 459 19.78 7.10 22.72
N PHE A 460 19.65 5.89 23.30
CA PHE A 460 18.60 5.56 24.27
C PHE A 460 19.15 5.22 25.67
N ASP A 461 20.46 5.32 25.93
CA ASP A 461 21.10 4.79 27.16
C ASP A 461 20.63 5.45 28.45
N LYS A 462 20.13 6.69 28.39
CA LYS A 462 19.57 7.42 29.55
C LYS A 462 18.08 7.15 29.78
N LEU A 463 17.39 6.52 28.83
CA LEU A 463 15.93 6.35 28.83
C LEU A 463 15.52 5.14 29.68
N LEU A 464 15.98 5.10 30.93
CA LEU A 464 15.83 3.96 31.85
C LEU A 464 14.37 3.66 32.28
N ASN A 465 13.44 4.54 31.91
CA ASN A 465 11.99 4.38 32.12
C ASN A 465 11.21 4.00 30.85
N LEU A 466 11.89 3.86 29.72
CA LEU A 466 11.26 3.67 28.42
C LEU A 466 10.59 2.29 28.28
N LYS A 467 9.32 2.32 27.87
CA LYS A 467 8.45 1.15 27.68
C LYS A 467 8.08 0.95 26.21
N LYS A 468 7.95 2.01 25.42
CA LYS A 468 7.70 1.93 23.97
C LYS A 468 8.76 2.69 23.17
N ILE A 469 9.32 2.03 22.18
CA ILE A 469 9.99 2.65 21.02
C ILE A 469 9.14 2.36 19.77
N ASP A 470 8.91 3.40 18.98
CA ASP A 470 8.30 3.31 17.66
C ASP A 470 9.22 3.96 16.60
N LEU A 471 9.77 3.14 15.71
CA LEU A 471 10.68 3.52 14.62
C LEU A 471 10.14 3.05 13.26
N GLU A 472 8.87 2.68 13.19
CA GLU A 472 8.22 2.20 11.97
C GLU A 472 8.36 3.19 10.79
N ARG A 473 8.50 2.67 9.56
CA ARG A 473 8.57 3.48 8.34
C ARG A 473 9.69 4.54 8.40
N ASN A 474 10.89 4.08 8.69
CA ASN A 474 12.14 4.81 8.54
C ASN A 474 13.02 4.14 7.47
N LYS A 475 14.30 4.49 7.39
CA LYS A 475 15.24 3.96 6.39
C LYS A 475 16.43 3.23 7.01
N LEU A 476 16.30 2.75 8.25
CA LEU A 476 17.36 2.11 9.02
C LEU A 476 17.85 0.84 8.31
N GLU A 477 19.15 0.77 7.98
CA GLU A 477 19.76 -0.43 7.38
C GLU A 477 20.44 -1.35 8.40
N ASN A 478 20.96 -0.76 9.49
CA ASN A 478 21.68 -1.44 10.55
C ASN A 478 21.34 -0.77 11.89
N LEU A 479 21.47 -1.50 12.99
CA LEU A 479 21.33 -0.97 14.35
C LEU A 479 22.73 -0.93 15.03
N PRO A 480 23.05 0.06 15.87
CA PRO A 480 24.27 0.04 16.67
C PRO A 480 24.28 -1.18 17.61
N LYS A 481 25.45 -1.77 17.84
CA LYS A 481 25.57 -2.92 18.74
C LYS A 481 25.03 -2.57 20.13
N GLY A 482 24.10 -3.38 20.63
CA GLY A 482 23.57 -3.23 22.00
C GLY A 482 22.68 -2.00 22.22
N ILE A 483 22.14 -1.38 21.16
CA ILE A 483 21.31 -0.14 21.21
C ILE A 483 20.11 -0.19 22.18
N PHE A 484 19.66 -1.38 22.59
CA PHE A 484 18.55 -1.56 23.55
C PHE A 484 19.01 -2.04 24.94
N ASN A 485 20.31 -2.20 25.21
CA ASN A 485 20.84 -2.88 26.41
C ASN A 485 20.46 -2.22 27.74
N LYS A 486 20.26 -0.90 27.79
CA LYS A 486 19.83 -0.20 29.02
C LYS A 486 18.32 -0.25 29.24
N LEU A 487 17.54 -0.64 28.21
CA LEU A 487 16.09 -0.55 28.19
C LEU A 487 15.43 -1.78 28.83
N THR A 488 15.78 -2.04 30.09
CA THR A 488 15.29 -3.19 30.87
C THR A 488 13.79 -3.15 31.13
N LYS A 489 13.15 -1.97 31.00
CA LYS A 489 11.70 -1.76 31.13
C LYS A 489 10.94 -1.75 29.80
N LEU A 490 11.60 -2.01 28.67
CA LEU A 490 10.96 -1.98 27.35
C LEU A 490 9.87 -3.06 27.26
N GLU A 491 8.65 -2.66 26.91
CA GLU A 491 7.46 -3.51 26.76
C GLU A 491 7.03 -3.66 25.29
N THR A 492 7.32 -2.66 24.45
CA THR A 492 6.94 -2.60 23.03
C THR A 492 8.09 -2.05 22.19
N LEU A 493 8.48 -2.78 21.14
CA LEU A 493 9.46 -2.34 20.15
C LEU A 493 8.90 -2.53 18.74
N ILE A 494 8.88 -1.44 17.95
CA ILE A 494 8.38 -1.42 16.59
C ILE A 494 9.47 -0.88 15.67
N LEU A 495 9.93 -1.71 14.74
CA LEU A 495 10.99 -1.47 13.74
C LEU A 495 10.48 -1.75 12.31
N SER A 496 9.16 -1.87 12.12
CA SER A 496 8.55 -2.29 10.86
C SER A 496 8.84 -1.34 9.69
N THR A 497 8.80 -1.89 8.47
CA THR A 497 8.91 -1.13 7.21
C THR A 497 10.19 -0.28 7.19
N ASN A 498 11.33 -0.92 7.40
CA ASN A 498 12.67 -0.34 7.38
C ASN A 498 13.55 -1.14 6.40
N ASN A 499 14.87 -0.93 6.40
CA ASN A 499 15.82 -1.64 5.52
C ASN A 499 16.74 -2.58 6.29
N ILE A 500 16.41 -2.97 7.54
CA ILE A 500 17.33 -3.67 8.45
C ILE A 500 17.73 -5.03 7.84
N LYS A 501 19.02 -5.22 7.60
CA LYS A 501 19.58 -6.42 6.94
C LYS A 501 19.93 -7.54 7.93
N HIS A 502 20.35 -7.18 9.14
CA HIS A 502 20.83 -8.13 10.15
C HIS A 502 20.41 -7.68 11.55
N LEU A 503 20.35 -8.63 12.48
CA LEU A 503 20.22 -8.39 13.91
C LEU A 503 21.31 -9.19 14.64
N ASP A 504 22.10 -8.51 15.48
CA ASP A 504 23.09 -9.15 16.34
C ASP A 504 22.44 -10.22 17.24
N ASP A 505 23.11 -11.35 17.47
CA ASP A 505 22.52 -12.43 18.26
C ASP A 505 22.25 -12.04 19.72
N ASP A 506 22.94 -11.04 20.26
CA ASP A 506 22.77 -10.49 21.62
C ASP A 506 21.82 -9.27 21.70
N ILE A 507 21.20 -8.83 20.60
CA ILE A 507 20.45 -7.55 20.50
C ILE A 507 19.29 -7.39 21.51
N PHE A 508 18.72 -8.49 22.01
CA PHE A 508 17.59 -8.49 22.97
C PHE A 508 17.94 -9.03 24.37
N ILE A 509 19.22 -9.31 24.65
CA ILE A 509 19.69 -10.04 25.85
C ILE A 509 19.18 -9.47 27.20
N ASN A 510 18.93 -8.16 27.26
CA ASN A 510 18.49 -7.45 28.48
C ASN A 510 16.98 -7.10 28.49
N ASN A 511 16.24 -7.31 27.40
CA ASN A 511 14.90 -6.73 27.22
C ASN A 511 13.76 -7.68 27.66
N LYS A 512 13.95 -8.42 28.75
CA LYS A 512 13.06 -9.50 29.23
C LYS A 512 11.61 -9.06 29.57
N ASN A 513 11.33 -7.76 29.57
CA ASN A 513 9.99 -7.19 29.75
C ASN A 513 9.18 -7.01 28.46
N LEU A 514 9.77 -7.29 27.28
CA LEU A 514 9.12 -7.10 25.99
C LEU A 514 7.90 -8.01 25.82
N LYS A 515 6.78 -7.42 25.40
CA LYS A 515 5.47 -8.06 25.18
C LYS A 515 5.07 -8.04 23.70
N PHE A 516 5.53 -7.03 22.97
CA PHE A 516 5.26 -6.83 21.55
C PHE A 516 6.56 -6.49 20.81
N LEU A 517 6.90 -7.29 19.79
CA LEU A 517 8.01 -7.06 18.88
C LEU A 517 7.50 -7.12 17.44
N ASN A 518 7.63 -6.01 16.71
CA ASN A 518 7.41 -5.99 15.26
C ASN A 518 8.68 -5.59 14.52
N ILE A 519 9.17 -6.51 13.69
CA ILE A 519 10.32 -6.36 12.79
C ILE A 519 9.93 -6.69 11.34
N SER A 520 8.63 -6.64 11.00
CA SER A 520 8.14 -6.93 9.66
C SER A 520 8.62 -5.95 8.60
N GLU A 521 8.53 -6.33 7.33
CA GLU A 521 8.84 -5.46 6.18
C GLU A 521 10.25 -4.87 6.27
N ASN A 522 11.22 -5.76 6.43
CA ASN A 522 12.65 -5.45 6.51
C ASN A 522 13.42 -6.42 5.59
N LYS A 523 14.75 -6.51 5.76
CA LYS A 523 15.64 -7.36 4.94
C LYS A 523 16.36 -8.40 5.81
N ILE A 524 15.79 -8.73 6.96
CA ILE A 524 16.45 -9.52 8.02
C ILE A 524 16.67 -10.97 7.54
N ASP A 525 17.90 -11.44 7.67
CA ASP A 525 18.36 -12.77 7.25
C ASP A 525 18.10 -13.88 8.28
N LYS A 526 18.17 -13.56 9.58
CA LYS A 526 17.93 -14.48 10.71
C LYS A 526 17.14 -13.83 11.84
N ILE A 527 16.39 -14.64 12.59
CA ILE A 527 15.93 -14.25 13.93
C ILE A 527 17.12 -14.46 14.89
N PRO A 528 17.52 -13.46 15.71
CA PRO A 528 18.65 -13.58 16.62
C PRO A 528 18.33 -14.53 17.79
N THR A 529 19.33 -15.26 18.30
CA THR A 529 19.12 -16.24 19.37
C THR A 529 18.63 -15.63 20.69
N SER A 530 18.98 -14.37 21.00
CA SER A 530 18.43 -13.63 22.15
C SER A 530 16.90 -13.40 22.10
N ILE A 531 16.21 -13.73 21.00
CA ILE A 531 14.74 -13.84 20.98
C ILE A 531 14.24 -14.73 22.13
N GLY A 532 15.01 -15.77 22.49
CA GLY A 532 14.68 -16.72 23.55
C GLY A 532 14.63 -16.15 24.96
N GLU A 533 15.18 -14.95 25.19
CA GLU A 533 15.18 -14.28 26.50
C GLU A 533 13.91 -13.43 26.72
N LEU A 534 13.08 -13.26 25.68
CA LEU A 534 11.85 -12.49 25.69
C LEU A 534 10.67 -13.32 26.26
N GLU A 535 10.85 -13.91 27.44
CA GLU A 535 9.87 -14.83 28.04
C GLU A 535 8.45 -14.24 28.21
N ARG A 536 8.33 -12.90 28.25
CA ARG A 536 7.06 -12.16 28.38
C ARG A 536 6.42 -11.77 27.04
N LEU A 537 6.98 -12.21 25.91
CA LEU A 537 6.50 -11.84 24.57
C LEU A 537 5.16 -12.51 24.25
N ASN A 538 4.16 -11.69 23.94
CA ASN A 538 2.81 -12.12 23.57
C ASN A 538 2.59 -12.10 22.04
N THR A 539 3.32 -11.22 21.34
CA THR A 539 3.25 -11.03 19.89
C THR A 539 4.65 -10.87 19.30
N LEU A 540 4.96 -11.69 18.30
CA LEU A 540 6.11 -11.56 17.42
C LEU A 540 5.62 -11.45 15.96
N SER A 541 6.05 -10.40 15.28
CA SER A 541 5.83 -10.22 13.85
C SER A 541 7.16 -9.99 13.15
N ALA A 542 7.51 -10.88 12.23
CA ALA A 542 8.69 -10.78 11.34
C ALA A 542 8.32 -11.04 9.87
N LYS A 543 7.05 -10.84 9.53
CA LYS A 543 6.50 -10.93 8.17
C LYS A 543 7.31 -10.14 7.14
N ASN A 544 7.42 -10.61 5.90
CA ASN A 544 8.07 -9.91 4.79
C ASN A 544 9.53 -9.55 5.12
N ASN A 545 10.36 -10.58 5.23
CA ASN A 545 11.80 -10.52 5.50
C ASN A 545 12.53 -11.59 4.66
N SER A 546 13.83 -11.81 4.91
CA SER A 546 14.65 -12.82 4.24
C SER A 546 14.93 -14.07 5.09
N ILE A 547 14.13 -14.31 6.14
CA ILE A 547 14.38 -15.35 7.15
C ILE A 547 14.22 -16.73 6.53
N SER A 548 15.26 -17.56 6.61
CA SER A 548 15.25 -18.94 6.08
C SER A 548 15.13 -20.03 7.17
N VAL A 549 15.44 -19.69 8.42
CA VAL A 549 15.48 -20.62 9.56
C VAL A 549 14.84 -19.95 10.78
N ILE A 550 13.96 -20.70 11.47
CA ILE A 550 13.47 -20.33 12.81
C ILE A 550 14.43 -20.96 13.83
N PRO A 551 15.06 -20.19 14.74
CA PRO A 551 15.94 -20.74 15.77
C PRO A 551 15.12 -21.48 16.85
N ASN A 552 15.72 -22.50 17.48
CA ASN A 552 15.07 -23.30 18.52
C ASN A 552 14.62 -22.45 19.72
N GLU A 553 15.30 -21.33 19.97
CA GLU A 553 15.06 -20.36 21.02
C GLU A 553 13.63 -19.76 20.98
N VAL A 554 12.98 -19.74 19.81
CA VAL A 554 11.57 -19.34 19.67
C VAL A 554 10.63 -20.24 20.49
N SER A 555 11.01 -21.50 20.75
CA SER A 555 10.25 -22.41 21.63
C SER A 555 10.22 -21.98 23.10
N LYS A 556 11.14 -21.13 23.55
CA LYS A 556 11.15 -20.56 24.92
C LYS A 556 9.99 -19.57 25.15
N LEU A 557 9.39 -19.03 24.08
CA LEU A 557 8.35 -17.99 24.11
C LEU A 557 6.97 -18.52 24.54
N LYS A 558 6.89 -19.13 25.72
CA LYS A 558 5.69 -19.85 26.21
C LYS A 558 4.43 -18.97 26.35
N ASN A 559 4.59 -17.66 26.45
CA ASN A 559 3.48 -16.69 26.49
C ASN A 559 2.98 -16.24 25.10
N LEU A 560 3.66 -16.65 24.02
CA LEU A 560 3.36 -16.17 22.67
C LEU A 560 1.95 -16.61 22.23
N THR A 561 1.15 -15.63 21.79
CA THR A 561 -0.21 -15.83 21.28
C THR A 561 -0.37 -15.47 19.81
N TRP A 562 0.58 -14.70 19.26
CA TRP A 562 0.63 -14.31 17.86
C TRP A 562 2.06 -14.48 17.33
N LEU A 563 2.23 -15.30 16.29
CA LEU A 563 3.47 -15.47 15.55
C LEU A 563 3.18 -15.26 14.07
N ASP A 564 3.67 -14.16 13.50
CA ASP A 564 3.60 -13.89 12.06
C ASP A 564 5.00 -13.97 11.45
N LEU A 565 5.17 -14.96 10.56
CA LEU A 565 6.38 -15.22 9.79
C LEU A 565 6.08 -15.28 8.29
N ALA A 566 4.91 -14.80 7.84
CA ALA A 566 4.49 -14.90 6.44
C ALA A 566 5.41 -14.09 5.50
N SER A 567 5.49 -14.46 4.21
CA SER A 567 6.42 -13.85 3.24
C SER A 567 7.88 -13.88 3.71
N ASN A 568 8.41 -15.10 3.83
CA ASN A 568 9.80 -15.38 4.19
C ASN A 568 10.29 -16.62 3.39
N TYR A 569 11.48 -17.14 3.70
CA TYR A 569 12.10 -18.26 2.99
C TYR A 569 12.19 -19.54 3.83
N ILE A 570 11.31 -19.69 4.84
CA ILE A 570 11.37 -20.76 5.84
C ILE A 570 10.96 -22.10 5.19
N GLN A 571 11.84 -23.10 5.26
CA GLN A 571 11.62 -24.44 4.68
C GLN A 571 11.05 -25.46 5.67
N LYS A 572 11.33 -25.29 6.98
CA LYS A 572 10.82 -26.14 8.07
C LYS A 572 10.61 -25.32 9.34
N VAL A 573 9.62 -25.71 10.14
CA VAL A 573 9.43 -25.23 11.52
C VAL A 573 10.06 -26.24 12.49
N PRO A 574 10.89 -25.84 13.46
CA PRO A 574 11.52 -26.76 14.41
C PRO A 574 10.50 -27.53 15.26
N GLN A 575 10.78 -28.80 15.56
CA GLN A 575 9.91 -29.65 16.40
C GLN A 575 9.64 -29.01 17.78
N SER A 576 10.66 -28.38 18.37
CA SER A 576 10.58 -27.63 19.62
C SER A 576 9.47 -26.55 19.65
N VAL A 577 9.17 -25.93 18.50
CA VAL A 577 8.09 -24.94 18.35
C VAL A 577 6.71 -25.61 18.39
N TYR A 578 6.54 -26.74 17.70
CA TYR A 578 5.33 -27.56 17.79
C TYR A 578 5.10 -28.07 19.22
N ASP A 579 6.15 -28.49 19.91
CA ASP A 579 6.06 -29.05 21.26
C ASP A 579 5.67 -28.00 22.31
N ASN A 580 6.22 -26.79 22.24
CA ASN A 580 6.10 -25.80 23.31
C ASN A 580 5.03 -24.71 23.09
N LEU A 581 4.79 -24.24 21.86
CA LEU A 581 4.00 -23.02 21.64
C LEU A 581 2.46 -23.24 21.61
N LYS A 582 1.95 -24.04 22.56
CA LYS A 582 0.52 -24.41 22.71
C LYS A 582 -0.43 -23.22 22.99
N ASN A 583 0.11 -22.02 23.20
CA ASN A 583 -0.64 -20.79 23.49
C ASN A 583 -0.98 -19.94 22.26
N LEU A 584 -0.44 -20.27 21.08
CA LEU A 584 -0.71 -19.55 19.83
C LEU A 584 -2.20 -19.54 19.46
N LYS A 585 -2.70 -18.35 19.12
CA LYS A 585 -4.06 -18.07 18.59
C LYS A 585 -4.01 -17.70 17.11
N ASN A 586 -2.88 -17.11 16.70
CA ASN A 586 -2.52 -16.78 15.33
C ASN A 586 -1.12 -17.34 15.04
N LEU A 587 -0.99 -18.01 13.89
CA LEU A 587 0.25 -18.57 13.37
C LEU A 587 0.21 -18.40 11.86
N GLU A 588 0.82 -17.32 11.38
CA GLU A 588 0.81 -16.96 9.96
C GLU A 588 2.10 -17.47 9.31
N LEU A 589 1.95 -18.45 8.40
CA LEU A 589 3.05 -19.15 7.70
C LEU A 589 2.87 -19.13 6.17
N THR A 590 1.91 -18.34 5.67
CA THR A 590 1.66 -18.11 4.25
C THR A 590 2.90 -17.60 3.54
N ASP A 591 3.05 -17.92 2.26
CA ASP A 591 4.15 -17.42 1.43
C ASP A 591 5.54 -17.68 2.05
N ASN A 592 5.80 -18.95 2.31
CA ASN A 592 7.11 -19.43 2.74
C ASN A 592 7.59 -20.53 1.78
N MET A 593 8.54 -21.36 2.21
CA MET A 593 9.07 -22.45 1.41
C MET A 593 8.82 -23.82 2.07
N LEU A 594 7.83 -23.89 2.99
CA LEU A 594 7.60 -25.06 3.83
C LEU A 594 7.31 -26.31 2.99
N ILE A 595 8.07 -27.38 3.22
CA ILE A 595 7.97 -28.65 2.48
C ILE A 595 6.96 -29.59 3.16
N GLU A 596 6.85 -29.51 4.49
CA GLU A 596 6.04 -30.37 5.33
C GLU A 596 5.50 -29.61 6.57
N VAL A 597 4.35 -30.06 7.09
CA VAL A 597 3.81 -29.70 8.40
C VAL A 597 3.12 -30.94 9.01
N PRO A 598 3.06 -31.11 10.35
CA PRO A 598 2.42 -32.27 10.97
C PRO A 598 0.93 -32.38 10.61
N ASN A 599 0.47 -33.59 10.25
CA ASN A 599 -0.93 -33.82 9.90
C ASN A 599 -1.91 -33.51 11.06
N ASN A 600 -1.45 -33.56 12.32
CA ASN A 600 -2.22 -33.18 13.50
C ASN A 600 -1.96 -31.73 13.98
N ILE A 601 -1.48 -30.83 13.12
CA ILE A 601 -1.19 -29.42 13.49
C ILE A 601 -2.39 -28.68 14.13
N LEU A 602 -3.61 -29.08 13.78
CA LEU A 602 -4.87 -28.59 14.37
C LEU A 602 -5.02 -28.90 15.87
N GLU A 603 -4.45 -30.01 16.32
CA GLU A 603 -4.40 -30.49 17.71
C GLU A 603 -3.18 -29.89 18.44
N ILE A 604 -2.03 -29.83 17.75
CA ILE A 604 -0.78 -29.24 18.25
C ILE A 604 -1.00 -27.78 18.68
N PHE A 605 -1.76 -27.00 17.91
CA PHE A 605 -2.13 -25.63 18.25
C PHE A 605 -3.66 -25.50 18.43
N PRO A 606 -4.21 -25.93 19.59
CA PRO A 606 -5.64 -26.06 19.78
C PRO A 606 -6.35 -24.70 19.73
N LYS A 607 -5.67 -23.61 20.10
CA LYS A 607 -6.22 -22.24 20.17
C LYS A 607 -6.18 -21.47 18.83
N VAL A 608 -5.47 -21.97 17.80
CA VAL A 608 -5.47 -21.35 16.46
C VAL A 608 -6.78 -21.59 15.74
N LYS A 609 -7.44 -20.52 15.25
CA LYS A 609 -8.77 -20.58 14.61
C LYS A 609 -8.74 -20.93 13.13
N SER A 610 -7.70 -20.55 12.41
CA SER A 610 -7.49 -20.91 11.02
C SER A 610 -6.01 -20.91 10.69
N PHE A 611 -5.62 -21.75 9.74
CA PHE A 611 -4.27 -21.83 9.21
C PHE A 611 -4.27 -21.40 7.75
N ASP A 612 -3.27 -20.65 7.33
CA ASP A 612 -3.05 -20.31 5.93
C ASP A 612 -1.68 -20.81 5.51
N PHE A 613 -1.68 -21.90 4.74
CA PHE A 613 -0.48 -22.54 4.23
C PHE A 613 -0.27 -22.23 2.74
N ARG A 614 -1.08 -21.36 2.13
CA ARG A 614 -0.94 -21.00 0.71
C ARG A 614 0.47 -20.49 0.42
N LEU A 615 0.89 -20.66 -0.83
CA LEU A 615 2.20 -20.20 -1.32
C LEU A 615 3.38 -20.84 -0.56
N ASN A 616 3.27 -22.11 -0.17
CA ASN A 616 4.38 -22.93 0.34
C ASN A 616 4.73 -24.07 -0.63
N ASN A 617 5.60 -25.00 -0.24
CA ASN A 617 5.98 -26.16 -1.03
C ASN A 617 5.44 -27.48 -0.46
N LEU A 618 4.26 -27.44 0.17
CA LEU A 618 3.73 -28.59 0.89
C LEU A 618 3.40 -29.75 -0.07
N SER A 619 4.10 -30.86 0.13
CA SER A 619 3.86 -32.11 -0.62
C SER A 619 2.66 -32.90 -0.06
N GLN A 620 2.33 -32.69 1.21
CA GLN A 620 1.09 -33.13 1.86
C GLN A 620 0.53 -31.95 2.67
N ILE A 621 -0.80 -31.75 2.64
CA ILE A 621 -1.44 -30.62 3.31
C ILE A 621 -2.47 -31.15 4.32
N PRO A 622 -2.34 -30.87 5.63
CA PRO A 622 -3.19 -31.43 6.68
C PRO A 622 -4.68 -31.29 6.38
N ASP A 623 -5.42 -32.37 6.61
CA ASP A 623 -6.87 -32.36 6.49
C ASP A 623 -7.56 -31.77 7.72
N VAL A 624 -8.82 -31.39 7.55
CA VAL A 624 -9.67 -30.90 8.64
C VAL A 624 -10.53 -32.08 9.13
N PRO A 625 -10.31 -32.62 10.34
CA PRO A 625 -11.15 -33.66 10.90
C PRO A 625 -12.61 -33.21 10.99
N LYS A 626 -13.53 -34.11 10.65
CA LYS A 626 -14.98 -33.85 10.64
C LYS A 626 -15.43 -33.33 12.01
N GLY A 627 -16.07 -32.17 12.02
CA GLY A 627 -16.56 -31.50 13.24
C GLY A 627 -15.65 -30.39 13.78
N ILE A 628 -14.41 -30.24 13.30
CA ILE A 628 -13.52 -29.14 13.71
C ILE A 628 -13.84 -27.87 12.90
N LEU A 629 -14.33 -26.82 13.57
CA LEU A 629 -14.69 -25.51 12.97
C LEU A 629 -13.47 -24.63 12.62
N LYS A 630 -12.33 -25.23 12.26
CA LYS A 630 -11.10 -24.50 11.87
C LYS A 630 -10.98 -24.47 10.34
N ALA A 631 -10.75 -23.30 9.77
CA ALA A 631 -10.48 -23.18 8.34
C ALA A 631 -8.99 -23.44 8.05
N ILE A 632 -8.69 -24.19 6.98
CA ILE A 632 -7.35 -24.27 6.40
C ILE A 632 -7.41 -23.74 4.97
N TYR A 633 -6.59 -22.73 4.68
CA TYR A 633 -6.37 -22.25 3.31
C TYR A 633 -5.19 -23.02 2.71
N LYS A 634 -5.50 -23.91 1.75
CA LYS A 634 -4.56 -24.90 1.19
C LYS A 634 -3.87 -24.46 -0.11
N TYR A 635 -4.57 -23.76 -1.01
CA TYR A 635 -4.13 -23.53 -2.40
C TYR A 635 -4.14 -22.05 -2.82
N PRO A 636 -3.29 -21.63 -3.79
CA PRO A 636 -2.25 -22.42 -4.47
C PRO A 636 -1.06 -22.77 -3.55
N GLN A 637 -0.29 -23.78 -3.94
CA GLN A 637 1.09 -24.00 -3.49
C GLN A 637 2.07 -23.50 -4.57
N LYS A 638 3.35 -23.31 -4.23
CA LYS A 638 4.45 -23.00 -5.15
C LYS A 638 4.99 -24.24 -5.88
N THR A 639 4.76 -25.45 -5.37
CA THR A 639 5.21 -26.72 -5.99
C THR A 639 4.91 -26.85 -7.50
N PRO A 640 3.77 -26.40 -8.06
CA PRO A 640 3.49 -26.52 -9.50
C PRO A 640 4.42 -25.69 -10.40
N THR A 641 5.16 -24.74 -9.83
CA THR A 641 6.16 -23.97 -10.58
C THR A 641 7.40 -24.79 -10.92
N GLU A 642 7.71 -25.83 -10.14
CA GLU A 642 8.92 -26.65 -10.32
C GLU A 642 10.21 -25.82 -10.54
N LEU A 643 10.28 -24.65 -9.89
CA LEU A 643 11.38 -23.70 -10.08
C LEU A 643 12.72 -24.34 -9.67
N THR A 644 13.61 -24.44 -10.64
CA THR A 644 14.94 -25.06 -10.51
C THR A 644 16.02 -24.07 -10.91
N LEU A 645 17.17 -24.16 -10.22
CA LEU A 645 18.40 -23.42 -10.52
C LEU A 645 19.52 -24.43 -10.77
N LYS A 646 20.34 -24.18 -11.78
CA LYS A 646 21.52 -24.98 -12.13
C LYS A 646 22.72 -24.04 -12.30
N VAL A 647 23.86 -24.42 -11.74
CA VAL A 647 25.10 -23.63 -11.81
C VAL A 647 26.23 -24.55 -12.29
N LYS A 648 26.86 -24.21 -13.42
CA LYS A 648 27.94 -25.01 -14.00
C LYS A 648 28.77 -24.17 -14.97
N ASP A 649 30.08 -24.41 -15.04
CA ASP A 649 30.98 -23.86 -16.06
C ASP A 649 30.93 -22.31 -16.20
N GLY A 650 30.61 -21.59 -15.11
CA GLY A 650 30.43 -20.13 -15.08
C GLY A 650 29.04 -19.63 -15.49
N GLU A 651 28.13 -20.52 -15.86
CA GLU A 651 26.75 -20.21 -16.27
C GLU A 651 25.72 -20.65 -15.20
N ILE A 652 24.76 -19.76 -14.95
CA ILE A 652 23.67 -19.90 -13.99
C ILE A 652 22.38 -19.93 -14.81
N THR A 653 21.66 -21.05 -14.81
CA THR A 653 20.43 -21.26 -15.60
C THR A 653 19.25 -21.63 -14.71
N TRP A 654 18.04 -21.23 -15.10
CA TRP A 654 16.81 -21.58 -14.37
C TRP A 654 15.67 -22.01 -15.30
N SER A 655 14.78 -22.83 -14.76
CA SER A 655 13.57 -23.31 -15.44
C SER A 655 12.41 -23.47 -14.45
N GLU A 656 11.20 -23.23 -14.94
CA GLU A 656 9.92 -23.41 -14.24
C GLU A 656 8.88 -24.04 -15.20
N ASN A 657 7.83 -24.65 -14.64
CA ASN A 657 6.74 -25.32 -15.34
C ASN A 657 5.50 -24.40 -15.42
N LEU A 658 4.86 -24.11 -14.28
CA LEU A 658 3.91 -22.99 -14.17
C LEU A 658 4.68 -21.70 -13.83
N SER A 659 4.27 -20.58 -14.44
CA SER A 659 4.86 -19.26 -14.19
C SER A 659 4.35 -18.65 -12.87
N SER A 660 5.01 -17.60 -12.39
CA SER A 660 4.50 -16.84 -11.25
C SER A 660 3.11 -16.24 -11.52
N LEU A 661 2.78 -15.92 -12.77
CA LEU A 661 1.48 -15.39 -13.18
C LEU A 661 0.37 -16.45 -13.08
N ASP A 662 0.68 -17.74 -13.32
CA ASP A 662 -0.28 -18.83 -13.13
C ASP A 662 -0.68 -18.94 -11.66
N ILE A 663 0.30 -18.89 -10.75
CA ILE A 663 0.07 -18.93 -9.29
C ILE A 663 -0.73 -17.71 -8.83
N MET A 664 -0.47 -16.51 -9.38
CA MET A 664 -1.27 -15.32 -9.09
C MET A 664 -2.71 -15.44 -9.62
N ALA A 665 -2.90 -15.93 -10.85
CA ALA A 665 -4.23 -16.16 -11.40
C ALA A 665 -5.01 -17.20 -10.58
N TRP A 666 -4.38 -18.30 -10.16
CA TRP A 666 -4.97 -19.29 -9.26
C TRP A 666 -5.35 -18.65 -7.91
N GLN A 667 -4.49 -17.81 -7.33
CA GLN A 667 -4.80 -17.09 -6.08
C GLN A 667 -6.00 -16.12 -6.23
N ARG A 668 -6.16 -15.46 -7.40
CA ARG A 668 -7.07 -14.32 -7.58
C ARG A 668 -8.40 -14.64 -8.29
N THR A 669 -8.56 -15.80 -8.91
CA THR A 669 -9.73 -16.16 -9.77
C THR A 669 -11.05 -16.42 -9.05
N ILE A 670 -11.11 -16.27 -7.72
CA ILE A 670 -12.19 -16.72 -6.84
C ILE A 670 -13.54 -15.99 -7.06
N HIS A 671 -13.56 -14.80 -7.71
CA HIS A 671 -14.70 -13.88 -7.52
C HIS A 671 -15.32 -13.21 -8.76
N THR A 672 -14.72 -13.26 -9.95
CA THR A 672 -15.21 -12.46 -11.10
C THR A 672 -15.21 -13.17 -12.46
N ILE A 673 -14.57 -14.34 -12.60
CA ILE A 673 -14.38 -14.95 -13.93
C ILE A 673 -14.85 -16.42 -14.01
N LEU A 674 -14.68 -17.26 -12.98
CA LEU A 674 -14.62 -18.73 -13.18
C LEU A 674 -15.54 -19.61 -12.31
N GLY A 675 -16.18 -19.10 -11.25
CA GLY A 675 -17.16 -19.87 -10.45
C GLY A 675 -16.96 -19.75 -8.93
N GLU A 676 -17.87 -20.33 -8.16
CA GLU A 676 -18.02 -20.10 -6.71
C GLU A 676 -16.96 -20.76 -5.81
N LYS A 677 -16.10 -21.63 -6.35
CA LYS A 677 -15.09 -22.38 -5.58
C LYS A 677 -13.69 -22.18 -6.17
N MET A 678 -12.72 -21.94 -5.28
CA MET A 678 -11.30 -21.94 -5.61
C MET A 678 -10.83 -23.34 -6.06
N ALA A 679 -9.99 -23.42 -7.08
CA ALA A 679 -9.40 -24.67 -7.54
C ALA A 679 -8.47 -25.29 -6.47
N GLU A 680 -8.55 -26.60 -6.28
CA GLU A 680 -7.78 -27.35 -5.28
C GLU A 680 -6.62 -28.16 -5.91
N ASN A 681 -6.47 -28.13 -7.23
CA ASN A 681 -5.39 -28.81 -7.96
C ASN A 681 -5.10 -28.13 -9.31
N ILE A 682 -4.02 -28.57 -9.97
CA ILE A 682 -3.53 -28.00 -11.24
C ILE A 682 -4.55 -28.19 -12.37
N ASP A 683 -5.27 -29.31 -12.40
CA ASP A 683 -6.22 -29.62 -13.48
C ASP A 683 -7.52 -28.84 -13.36
N GLU A 684 -8.03 -28.65 -12.13
CA GLU A 684 -9.07 -27.66 -11.85
C GLU A 684 -8.63 -26.25 -12.23
N TYR A 685 -7.41 -25.85 -11.88
CA TYR A 685 -6.87 -24.54 -12.26
C TYR A 685 -6.81 -24.37 -13.79
N LYS A 686 -6.27 -25.34 -14.53
CA LYS A 686 -6.20 -25.31 -16.00
C LYS A 686 -7.59 -25.33 -16.64
N LYS A 687 -8.53 -26.13 -16.11
CA LYS A 687 -9.93 -26.18 -16.54
C LYS A 687 -10.64 -24.84 -16.31
N HIS A 688 -10.39 -24.20 -15.17
CA HIS A 688 -10.88 -22.86 -14.89
C HIS A 688 -10.25 -21.85 -15.86
N LEU A 689 -8.93 -21.86 -16.03
CA LEU A 689 -8.20 -20.95 -16.94
C LEU A 689 -8.75 -20.97 -18.39
N ASN A 690 -9.30 -22.11 -18.83
CA ASN A 690 -10.10 -22.24 -20.06
C ASN A 690 -9.38 -21.66 -21.29
N ASN A 691 -8.14 -22.11 -21.48
CA ASN A 691 -7.24 -21.77 -22.60
C ASN A 691 -6.87 -20.28 -22.77
N LYS A 692 -7.20 -19.42 -21.81
CA LYS A 692 -6.77 -18.00 -21.78
C LYS A 692 -5.39 -17.88 -21.13
N LYS A 693 -4.63 -16.82 -21.42
CA LYS A 693 -3.38 -16.57 -20.69
C LYS A 693 -3.67 -16.02 -19.29
N PRO A 694 -2.89 -16.39 -18.25
CA PRO A 694 -3.04 -15.81 -16.91
C PRO A 694 -3.00 -14.28 -16.92
N LEU A 695 -2.10 -13.70 -17.72
CA LEU A 695 -1.92 -12.26 -17.87
C LEU A 695 -3.15 -11.54 -18.43
N GLU A 696 -3.87 -12.15 -19.37
CA GLU A 696 -5.11 -11.60 -19.96
C GLU A 696 -6.22 -11.48 -18.90
N LEU A 697 -6.31 -12.46 -18.00
CA LEU A 697 -7.24 -12.41 -16.87
C LEU A 697 -6.84 -11.33 -15.87
N LEU A 698 -5.56 -11.24 -15.50
CA LEU A 698 -5.06 -10.27 -14.52
C LEU A 698 -5.24 -8.82 -15.01
N ILE A 699 -4.91 -8.52 -16.28
CA ILE A 699 -5.09 -7.19 -16.89
C ILE A 699 -6.58 -6.82 -17.05
N LYS A 700 -7.47 -7.80 -17.26
CA LYS A 700 -8.93 -7.58 -17.27
C LYS A 700 -9.43 -7.12 -15.90
N GLU A 701 -8.92 -7.72 -14.83
CA GLU A 701 -9.28 -7.40 -13.45
C GLU A 701 -8.51 -6.19 -12.88
N GLY A 702 -7.74 -5.47 -13.70
CA GLY A 702 -7.07 -4.22 -13.32
C GLY A 702 -5.72 -4.38 -12.63
N TYR A 703 -5.11 -5.57 -12.68
CA TYR A 703 -3.74 -5.79 -12.22
C TYR A 703 -2.73 -5.56 -13.35
N GLU A 704 -1.67 -4.82 -13.07
CA GLU A 704 -0.51 -4.66 -13.94
C GLU A 704 0.69 -5.38 -13.27
N PRO A 705 0.89 -6.70 -13.53
CA PRO A 705 1.91 -7.48 -12.85
C PRO A 705 3.32 -7.25 -13.40
N ARG A 706 4.30 -7.39 -12.52
CA ARG A 706 5.74 -7.28 -12.83
C ARG A 706 6.53 -8.27 -11.99
N GLU A 707 7.52 -8.90 -12.59
CA GLU A 707 8.37 -9.89 -11.93
C GLU A 707 9.78 -9.31 -11.74
N ILE A 708 10.36 -9.53 -10.57
CA ILE A 708 11.73 -9.15 -10.25
C ILE A 708 12.53 -10.43 -10.03
N ILE A 709 13.45 -10.70 -10.95
CA ILE A 709 14.36 -11.85 -10.90
C ILE A 709 15.68 -11.40 -10.30
N LYS A 710 16.07 -12.01 -9.17
CA LYS A 710 17.34 -11.74 -8.48
C LYS A 710 18.16 -13.02 -8.41
N ILE A 711 19.40 -13.00 -8.91
CA ILE A 711 20.40 -14.03 -8.57
C ILE A 711 21.26 -13.49 -7.44
N GLN A 712 21.38 -14.29 -6.38
CA GLN A 712 22.22 -13.96 -5.23
C GLN A 712 23.27 -15.04 -4.99
N LYS A 713 24.48 -14.62 -4.61
CA LYS A 713 25.61 -15.48 -4.27
C LYS A 713 25.86 -15.41 -2.77
N LYS A 714 26.20 -16.54 -2.15
CA LYS A 714 26.48 -16.62 -0.72
C LYS A 714 27.90 -16.13 -0.44
N ASN A 715 28.04 -15.14 0.43
CA ASN A 715 29.33 -14.59 0.86
C ASN A 715 29.99 -15.48 1.93
N LYS A 716 31.23 -15.13 2.32
CA LYS A 716 32.00 -15.87 3.34
C LYS A 716 31.37 -15.87 4.74
N ASN A 717 30.47 -14.92 5.03
CA ASN A 717 29.74 -14.82 6.29
C ASN A 717 28.43 -15.64 6.25
N GLY A 718 28.16 -16.35 5.15
CA GLY A 718 26.95 -17.16 4.95
C GLY A 718 25.71 -16.38 4.46
N GLN A 719 25.84 -15.07 4.22
CA GLN A 719 24.75 -14.19 3.79
C GLN A 719 24.66 -14.14 2.26
N PHE A 720 23.46 -13.97 1.69
CA PHE A 720 23.25 -13.90 0.24
C PHE A 720 23.25 -12.45 -0.27
N GLU A 721 24.15 -12.15 -1.20
CA GLU A 721 24.31 -10.84 -1.84
C GLU A 721 23.83 -10.90 -3.30
N THR A 722 23.06 -9.90 -3.75
CA THR A 722 22.58 -9.84 -5.15
C THR A 722 23.72 -9.55 -6.11
N ILE A 723 23.93 -10.44 -7.08
CA ILE A 723 24.92 -10.29 -8.17
C ILE A 723 24.28 -9.99 -9.52
N PHE A 724 22.97 -10.22 -9.66
CA PHE A 724 22.16 -9.86 -10.82
C PHE A 724 20.73 -9.55 -10.37
N GLU A 725 20.15 -8.48 -10.90
CA GLU A 725 18.74 -8.15 -10.73
C GLU A 725 18.16 -7.70 -12.09
N ASN A 726 16.98 -8.22 -12.42
CA ASN A 726 16.21 -7.81 -13.60
C ASN A 726 14.74 -7.60 -13.20
N ILE A 727 14.19 -6.47 -13.62
CA ILE A 727 12.77 -6.14 -13.45
C ILE A 727 12.11 -6.28 -14.82
N LYS A 728 11.09 -7.14 -14.92
CA LYS A 728 10.30 -7.36 -16.14
C LYS A 728 8.84 -6.98 -15.92
N GLU A 729 8.38 -5.99 -16.67
CA GLU A 729 6.96 -5.66 -16.75
C GLU A 729 6.26 -6.62 -17.71
N MET A 730 5.09 -7.14 -17.32
CA MET A 730 4.43 -8.21 -18.08
C MET A 730 3.47 -7.62 -19.12
N THR A 731 3.92 -7.47 -20.35
CA THR A 731 3.11 -7.01 -21.49
C THR A 731 2.48 -8.20 -22.25
N LEU A 732 1.35 -7.96 -22.92
CA LEU A 732 0.69 -8.97 -23.77
C LEU A 732 1.45 -9.25 -25.09
N SER A 733 2.39 -8.37 -25.46
CA SER A 733 3.13 -8.35 -26.72
C SER A 733 4.48 -9.07 -26.66
N GLU A 734 5.07 -9.24 -25.47
CA GLU A 734 6.38 -9.87 -25.32
C GLU A 734 6.33 -11.37 -25.09
N ASN A 735 7.38 -12.06 -25.54
CA ASN A 735 7.59 -13.44 -25.17
C ASN A 735 8.10 -13.49 -23.72
N ILE A 736 7.37 -14.21 -22.85
CA ILE A 736 7.56 -14.15 -21.39
C ILE A 736 8.93 -14.69 -20.96
N ASP A 737 9.55 -15.52 -21.80
CA ASP A 737 10.73 -16.35 -21.54
C ASP A 737 12.13 -15.71 -21.78
N SER A 738 12.23 -14.41 -22.06
CA SER A 738 13.44 -13.79 -22.65
C SER A 738 14.77 -13.88 -21.88
N ILE A 739 14.78 -14.14 -20.56
CA ILE A 739 16.02 -14.35 -19.79
C ILE A 739 15.87 -15.62 -18.92
N LYS A 740 16.70 -16.64 -19.23
CA LYS A 740 16.79 -17.90 -18.48
C LYS A 740 18.22 -18.28 -18.05
N SER A 741 19.20 -17.42 -18.35
CA SER A 741 20.55 -17.58 -17.82
C SER A 741 21.26 -16.25 -17.53
N PHE A 742 22.30 -16.36 -16.69
CA PHE A 742 23.23 -15.30 -16.30
C PHE A 742 24.62 -15.92 -16.16
N LYS A 743 25.70 -15.14 -16.28
CA LYS A 743 27.09 -15.65 -16.22
C LYS A 743 27.89 -14.98 -15.09
N ASP A 744 28.43 -15.79 -14.20
CA ASP A 744 29.38 -15.38 -13.16
C ASP A 744 30.77 -15.89 -13.52
N SER A 745 31.61 -15.01 -14.08
CA SER A 745 33.00 -15.31 -14.42
C SER A 745 33.92 -15.51 -13.20
N GLN A 746 33.39 -15.32 -11.97
CA GLN A 746 34.08 -15.59 -10.71
C GLN A 746 33.49 -16.79 -9.95
N MET A 747 32.66 -17.61 -10.61
CA MET A 747 32.14 -18.88 -10.10
C MET A 747 33.27 -19.87 -9.77
N LYS A 748 33.17 -20.53 -8.61
CA LYS A 748 34.13 -21.49 -8.08
C LYS A 748 33.41 -22.70 -7.49
N ALA A 749 34.11 -23.84 -7.47
CA ALA A 749 33.72 -25.03 -6.71
C ALA A 749 33.30 -24.65 -5.28
N GLY A 750 32.16 -25.16 -4.84
CA GLY A 750 31.59 -24.88 -3.51
C GLY A 750 30.84 -23.56 -3.35
N ASP A 751 30.80 -22.68 -4.36
CA ASP A 751 29.95 -21.47 -4.31
C ASP A 751 28.46 -21.84 -4.22
N GLU A 752 27.71 -21.18 -3.35
CA GLU A 752 26.26 -21.36 -3.19
C GLU A 752 25.50 -20.16 -3.78
N TYR A 753 24.48 -20.44 -4.58
CA TYR A 753 23.64 -19.46 -5.28
C TYR A 753 22.17 -19.69 -5.00
N ARG A 754 21.37 -18.62 -5.11
CA ARG A 754 19.90 -18.71 -5.15
C ARG A 754 19.30 -17.74 -6.15
N ILE A 755 18.20 -18.16 -6.78
CA ILE A 755 17.30 -17.31 -7.56
C ILE A 755 16.10 -16.96 -6.72
N LEU A 756 15.68 -15.70 -6.74
CA LEU A 756 14.40 -15.24 -6.22
C LEU A 756 13.60 -14.73 -7.42
N LYS A 757 12.36 -15.23 -7.57
CA LYS A 757 11.35 -14.65 -8.46
C LYS A 757 10.30 -13.98 -7.57
N GLU A 758 10.43 -12.67 -7.40
CA GLU A 758 9.52 -11.83 -6.62
C GLU A 758 8.43 -11.29 -7.55
N LEU A 759 7.17 -11.68 -7.33
CA LEU A 759 6.05 -11.18 -8.11
C LEU A 759 5.39 -10.00 -7.40
N ARG A 760 5.22 -8.90 -8.14
CA ARG A 760 4.43 -7.73 -7.75
C ARG A 760 3.31 -7.46 -8.74
N ALA A 761 2.35 -6.65 -8.35
CA ALA A 761 1.42 -6.02 -9.28
C ALA A 761 0.98 -4.64 -8.80
N THR A 762 0.91 -3.69 -9.74
CA THR A 762 0.21 -2.42 -9.52
C THR A 762 -1.30 -2.66 -9.58
N PHE A 763 -2.05 -2.07 -8.65
CA PHE A 763 -3.52 -2.09 -8.63
C PHE A 763 -4.02 -0.69 -8.23
N TYR A 764 -4.71 0.00 -9.15
CA TYR A 764 -5.10 1.42 -9.02
C TYR A 764 -3.95 2.39 -8.64
N GLY A 765 -2.70 2.09 -9.03
CA GLY A 765 -1.52 2.94 -8.79
C GLY A 765 -0.72 2.64 -7.52
N ASP A 766 -1.21 1.74 -6.67
CA ASP A 766 -0.46 1.15 -5.54
C ASP A 766 0.25 -0.13 -6.02
N ASP A 767 1.59 -0.16 -5.97
CA ASP A 767 2.41 -1.37 -6.19
C ASP A 767 2.30 -2.30 -4.97
N LYS A 768 1.99 -3.57 -5.21
CA LYS A 768 1.82 -4.57 -4.15
C LYS A 768 2.68 -5.80 -4.41
N TYR A 769 3.42 -6.19 -3.38
CA TYR A 769 4.02 -7.51 -3.28
C TYR A 769 2.93 -8.59 -3.28
N ILE A 770 3.12 -9.67 -4.05
CA ILE A 770 2.17 -10.79 -4.15
C ILE A 770 2.73 -12.06 -3.51
N PHE A 771 3.94 -12.49 -3.91
CA PHE A 771 4.72 -13.57 -3.29
C PHE A 771 6.17 -13.59 -3.79
N THR A 772 7.04 -14.41 -3.19
CA THR A 772 8.37 -14.72 -3.73
C THR A 772 8.62 -16.23 -3.80
N ASN A 773 9.03 -16.72 -4.96
CA ASN A 773 9.52 -18.09 -5.12
C ASN A 773 11.05 -18.13 -5.13
N VAL A 774 11.65 -19.20 -4.62
CA VAL A 774 13.11 -19.31 -4.44
C VAL A 774 13.61 -20.69 -4.84
N ALA A 775 14.70 -20.77 -5.60
CA ALA A 775 15.45 -22.01 -5.79
C ALA A 775 16.94 -21.79 -5.47
N ASN A 776 17.61 -22.82 -4.97
CA ASN A 776 19.00 -22.77 -4.53
C ASN A 776 19.81 -23.82 -5.30
N ALA A 777 21.08 -23.52 -5.55
CA ALA A 777 22.02 -24.43 -6.19
C ALA A 777 23.44 -24.22 -5.61
N LYS A 778 24.28 -25.26 -5.69
CA LYS A 778 25.68 -25.20 -5.28
C LYS A 778 26.54 -25.70 -6.43
N VAL A 779 27.69 -25.05 -6.66
CA VAL A 779 28.67 -25.50 -7.65
C VAL A 779 29.33 -26.76 -7.11
N GLU A 780 29.26 -27.84 -7.89
CA GLU A 780 29.91 -29.11 -7.57
C GLU A 780 31.44 -28.91 -7.41
N GLU A 781 32.05 -29.70 -6.53
CA GLU A 781 33.49 -29.71 -6.38
C GLU A 781 34.12 -30.64 -7.43
N ASP A 782 35.14 -30.15 -8.13
CA ASP A 782 35.94 -30.94 -9.08
C ASP A 782 36.61 -32.11 -8.37
N ASN A 783 35.95 -33.27 -8.34
CA ASN A 783 36.48 -34.53 -7.80
C ASN A 783 37.68 -35.00 -8.65
N LYS A 784 38.86 -34.44 -8.38
CA LYS A 784 40.16 -34.83 -8.95
C LYS A 784 40.68 -36.14 -8.34
N ASP A 785 39.85 -37.17 -8.38
CA ASP A 785 40.18 -38.47 -7.80
C ASP A 785 40.69 -39.47 -8.85
N THR A 786 41.97 -39.81 -8.72
CA THR A 786 42.68 -40.89 -9.42
C THR A 786 42.75 -40.84 -10.97
N ILE A 787 43.87 -40.32 -11.48
CA ILE A 787 44.40 -40.79 -12.76
C ILE A 787 44.81 -42.26 -12.60
N LYS A 788 43.97 -43.20 -13.05
CA LYS A 788 44.43 -44.55 -13.42
C LYS A 788 44.80 -44.57 -14.90
N PRO A 789 46.04 -44.96 -15.28
CA PRO A 789 46.44 -44.97 -16.68
C PRO A 789 45.55 -45.87 -17.54
N SER A 790 45.19 -45.38 -18.73
CA SER A 790 44.39 -46.16 -19.67
C SER A 790 45.22 -47.29 -20.29
N ASN A 791 44.61 -48.46 -20.42
CA ASN A 791 45.20 -49.56 -21.21
C ASN A 791 44.11 -50.20 -22.07
N LYS A 792 43.85 -49.60 -23.24
CA LYS A 792 43.10 -50.27 -24.31
C LYS A 792 43.93 -51.42 -24.86
N ARG A 793 43.37 -52.63 -24.96
CA ARG A 793 43.78 -53.62 -25.97
C ARG A 793 42.64 -54.54 -26.35
N HIS A 794 42.66 -54.98 -27.61
CA HIS A 794 41.57 -55.73 -28.24
C HIS A 794 41.50 -57.18 -27.74
N SER A 795 40.30 -57.76 -27.80
CA SER A 795 40.12 -59.20 -27.82
C SER A 795 40.62 -59.80 -29.14
N ARG A 796 41.51 -60.80 -29.06
CA ARG A 796 41.72 -61.85 -30.07
C ARG A 796 42.30 -63.09 -29.38
N HIS A 797 42.01 -64.27 -29.92
CA HIS A 797 42.14 -65.54 -29.21
C HIS A 797 43.58 -65.93 -28.81
N ARG A 798 43.73 -66.63 -27.67
CA ARG A 798 44.05 -68.07 -27.67
C ARG A 798 44.00 -68.74 -26.28
N ASN A 799 42.99 -69.59 -26.11
CA ASN A 799 43.07 -71.03 -25.76
C ASN A 799 43.83 -71.54 -24.51
N LYS A 800 43.20 -72.54 -23.84
CA LYS A 800 43.70 -73.52 -22.85
C LYS A 800 43.90 -73.11 -21.38
N ASN A 801 43.09 -73.75 -20.53
CA ASN A 801 43.45 -74.61 -19.39
C ASN A 801 44.62 -74.16 -18.47
N HIS A 802 44.46 -74.11 -17.14
CA HIS A 802 44.09 -75.28 -16.31
C HIS A 802 43.68 -74.89 -14.86
N LYS A 803 43.02 -75.83 -14.14
CA LYS A 803 43.21 -76.26 -12.71
C LYS A 803 43.65 -75.22 -11.63
N ARG A 804 43.14 -75.26 -10.38
CA ARG A 804 42.05 -76.05 -9.72
C ARG A 804 41.79 -75.48 -8.30
N GLU A 805 41.00 -76.21 -7.49
CA GLU A 805 40.69 -76.01 -6.05
C GLU A 805 39.89 -74.71 -5.72
N THR A 806 38.63 -74.74 -5.21
CA THR A 806 38.06 -75.31 -3.95
C THR A 806 38.60 -74.59 -2.70
N ILE A 807 37.81 -74.16 -1.72
CA ILE A 807 36.68 -74.82 -1.00
C ILE A 807 35.59 -73.75 -0.66
N GLU A 808 34.29 -73.96 -0.92
CA GLU A 808 33.18 -74.37 0.02
C GLU A 808 33.01 -73.47 1.29
N ASP A 809 31.82 -73.17 1.84
CA ASP A 809 30.44 -73.22 1.34
C ASP A 809 29.46 -72.43 2.25
N ASN A 810 28.16 -72.52 1.96
CA ASN A 810 26.98 -72.16 2.78
C ASN A 810 26.58 -70.67 2.72
N ILE A 811 25.53 -70.23 2.01
CA ILE A 811 24.19 -70.79 1.73
C ILE A 811 23.28 -70.82 2.95
N VAL A 812 22.17 -70.07 2.89
CA VAL A 812 20.78 -70.57 3.01
C VAL A 812 19.78 -69.49 2.54
N LYS A 813 19.16 -69.77 1.37
CA LYS A 813 17.74 -69.61 0.95
C LYS A 813 17.03 -68.26 1.21
N SER A 814 16.30 -67.64 0.25
CA SER A 814 15.22 -68.15 -0.64
C SER A 814 13.97 -68.60 0.14
N SER A 815 12.73 -68.43 -0.34
CA SER A 815 12.21 -67.88 -1.62
C SER A 815 10.75 -67.38 -1.38
N GLU A 816 9.73 -67.26 -2.26
CA GLU A 816 9.40 -67.70 -3.64
C GLU A 816 8.18 -66.86 -4.18
N ASP A 817 7.77 -67.08 -5.44
CA ASP A 817 6.38 -67.00 -5.99
C ASP A 817 5.58 -65.66 -6.14
N VAL A 818 4.65 -65.49 -7.12
CA VAL A 818 4.48 -66.06 -8.51
C VAL A 818 3.39 -65.29 -9.32
N LYS A 819 3.26 -65.60 -10.64
CA LYS A 819 2.31 -65.11 -11.69
C LYS A 819 2.72 -63.78 -12.36
N ASP A 820 2.83 -63.63 -13.68
CA ASP A 820 2.07 -64.09 -14.88
C ASP A 820 0.78 -63.31 -15.17
N ASP A 821 0.74 -62.61 -16.31
CA ASP A 821 0.00 -63.09 -17.50
C ASP A 821 0.52 -62.45 -18.82
N LYS A 822 0.03 -62.90 -20.00
CA LYS A 822 0.67 -62.65 -21.33
C LYS A 822 -0.25 -62.25 -22.50
N ASP A 823 0.40 -61.73 -23.57
CA ASP A 823 -0.02 -61.68 -25.00
C ASP A 823 -1.31 -60.88 -25.34
N ASN A 824 -1.64 -60.45 -26.57
CA ASN A 824 -1.12 -60.60 -27.95
C ASN A 824 -1.01 -59.19 -28.61
N LYS A 825 -0.01 -58.84 -29.45
CA LYS A 825 0.28 -59.25 -30.85
C LYS A 825 -0.76 -58.88 -31.93
N LYS A 826 -0.34 -58.03 -32.89
CA LYS A 826 -0.43 -58.16 -34.37
C LYS A 826 0.22 -56.92 -35.03
N ASP A 827 1.25 -57.04 -35.88
CA ASP A 827 1.27 -57.34 -37.34
C ASP A 827 0.99 -56.08 -38.20
N ASN A 828 1.65 -55.77 -39.33
CA ASN A 828 2.74 -56.44 -40.07
C ASN A 828 3.42 -55.48 -41.09
N ASN A 829 4.69 -55.77 -41.47
CA ASN A 829 5.36 -55.42 -42.75
C ASN A 829 5.47 -53.92 -43.16
N SER A 830 6.25 -53.49 -44.17
CA SER A 830 7.57 -53.86 -44.74
C SER A 830 8.09 -52.56 -45.45
N ASP A 831 9.33 -52.36 -45.92
CA ASP A 831 10.23 -53.24 -46.66
C ASP A 831 11.70 -52.75 -46.66
N SER A 832 12.60 -53.54 -47.24
CA SER A 832 14.05 -53.26 -47.28
C SER A 832 14.55 -52.78 -48.64
N LYS A 833 15.60 -51.90 -48.66
CA LYS A 833 16.91 -52.19 -49.30
C LYS A 833 17.95 -51.06 -49.21
N ASN A 834 19.21 -51.48 -49.17
CA ASN A 834 20.42 -50.66 -49.41
C ASN A 834 20.57 -50.41 -50.95
N ILE A 835 21.58 -49.73 -51.54
CA ILE A 835 23.03 -50.03 -51.58
C ILE A 835 23.78 -48.89 -52.32
N ASN A 836 24.91 -48.38 -51.76
CA ASN A 836 26.07 -47.72 -52.44
C ASN A 836 25.87 -46.36 -53.20
N ILE A 837 26.92 -45.57 -53.59
CA ILE A 837 28.39 -45.63 -53.35
C ILE A 837 29.05 -44.22 -53.18
N LYS A 838 30.36 -44.20 -52.90
CA LYS A 838 31.25 -43.04 -52.61
C LYS A 838 31.78 -42.32 -53.87
N GLU A 839 32.58 -41.25 -53.64
CA GLU A 839 33.67 -40.73 -54.51
C GLU A 839 33.28 -40.00 -55.84
N ASN A 840 34.00 -38.97 -56.34
CA ASN A 840 35.01 -38.06 -55.75
C ASN A 840 35.29 -36.81 -56.66
N ASP A 841 36.16 -35.91 -56.21
CA ASP A 841 37.06 -35.00 -56.98
C ASP A 841 36.56 -33.79 -57.83
N ASN A 842 36.99 -32.60 -57.38
CA ASN A 842 37.71 -31.50 -58.08
C ASN A 842 37.27 -30.95 -59.46
N ASN A 843 37.30 -29.60 -59.57
CA ASN A 843 38.27 -28.91 -60.46
C ASN A 843 38.35 -27.37 -60.27
N ASN A 844 39.59 -26.87 -60.29
CA ASN A 844 40.14 -25.57 -60.76
C ASN A 844 39.51 -24.21 -60.32
N ASP A 845 40.28 -23.21 -59.86
CA ASP A 845 41.35 -22.43 -60.55
C ASP A 845 40.86 -21.71 -61.84
N GLN A 846 41.20 -20.44 -62.14
CA GLN A 846 41.94 -19.41 -61.38
C GLN A 846 41.85 -18.03 -62.09
N ASN A 847 42.03 -16.91 -61.36
CA ASN A 847 42.61 -15.63 -61.87
C ASN A 847 41.85 -14.88 -63.01
N ASN A 848 42.12 -13.61 -63.38
CA ASN A 848 42.94 -12.47 -62.88
C ASN A 848 42.23 -11.16 -63.38
N ASN A 849 42.43 -9.93 -62.89
CA ASN A 849 43.66 -9.13 -62.77
C ASN A 849 43.34 -7.74 -62.14
N LYS A 850 44.20 -7.24 -61.23
CA LYS A 850 44.95 -5.93 -61.26
C LYS A 850 44.18 -4.60 -61.50
N LYS A 851 44.59 -3.41 -60.99
CA LYS A 851 45.78 -2.88 -60.27
C LYS A 851 45.38 -1.48 -59.68
N ASP A 852 46.13 -0.72 -58.87
CA ASP A 852 47.54 -0.75 -58.44
C ASP A 852 47.79 0.01 -57.11
N ASN A 853 49.04 -0.07 -56.60
CA ASN A 853 49.69 0.82 -55.62
C ASN A 853 49.42 0.67 -54.10
N ASN A 854 50.50 0.99 -53.36
CA ASN A 854 50.84 0.81 -51.93
C ASN A 854 51.81 2.02 -51.59
N PRO A 855 52.49 2.20 -50.42
CA PRO A 855 52.63 1.33 -49.23
C PRO A 855 52.71 2.01 -47.83
N LYS A 856 52.85 1.15 -46.79
CA LYS A 856 53.69 1.27 -45.56
C LYS A 856 53.22 1.97 -44.25
N ASP A 857 53.56 1.27 -43.16
CA ASP A 857 54.12 1.70 -41.85
C ASP A 857 53.29 2.48 -40.77
N SER A 858 52.69 1.70 -39.84
CA SER A 858 52.94 1.74 -38.36
C SER A 858 52.20 2.69 -37.37
N SER A 859 52.05 2.15 -36.15
CA SER A 859 51.99 2.79 -34.81
C SER A 859 50.68 3.31 -34.17
N ASP A 860 50.48 2.82 -32.93
CA ASP A 860 49.92 3.34 -31.66
C ASP A 860 49.07 4.64 -31.48
N ASN A 861 48.35 4.60 -30.34
CA ASN A 861 47.86 5.69 -29.46
C ASN A 861 46.49 6.40 -29.68
N LYS A 862 45.55 6.04 -28.78
CA LYS A 862 45.05 6.86 -27.62
C LYS A 862 44.51 8.30 -27.82
N LYS A 863 43.46 8.59 -27.01
CA LYS A 863 42.91 9.93 -26.62
C LYS A 863 42.14 10.68 -27.70
N ASP A 864 41.21 11.60 -27.42
CA ASP A 864 40.34 11.93 -26.26
C ASP A 864 39.26 12.93 -26.77
N ILE A 865 38.15 13.14 -26.06
CA ILE A 865 37.52 14.47 -25.78
C ILE A 865 36.31 14.31 -24.84
N GLU A 866 36.09 15.31 -23.98
CA GLU A 866 35.15 15.29 -22.85
C GLU A 866 33.84 16.07 -23.14
N TYR A 867 32.86 15.99 -22.23
CA TYR A 867 32.21 17.22 -21.74
C TYR A 867 31.75 17.15 -20.26
N LYS A 868 32.67 17.52 -19.36
CA LYS A 868 32.51 18.26 -18.09
C LYS A 868 31.27 18.03 -17.19
N ILE A 869 31.55 17.60 -15.96
CA ILE A 869 30.83 18.03 -14.75
C ILE A 869 31.78 18.92 -13.93
N ASN A 870 31.30 20.06 -13.43
CA ASN A 870 32.09 20.96 -12.58
C ASN A 870 31.91 20.59 -11.10
N ASN A 871 32.98 20.22 -10.42
CA ASN A 871 33.09 20.37 -8.96
C ASN A 871 33.98 21.58 -8.65
N ILE A 872 33.56 22.43 -7.72
CA ILE A 872 34.37 23.51 -7.15
C ILE A 872 34.45 23.24 -5.64
N ASP A 873 35.61 22.76 -5.19
CA ASP A 873 36.01 22.77 -3.79
C ASP A 873 37.41 23.38 -3.72
N ASN A 874 37.59 24.40 -2.88
CA ASN A 874 38.78 25.24 -2.90
C ASN A 874 39.46 25.26 -1.52
N ASN A 875 40.74 24.87 -1.51
CA ASN A 875 41.77 25.13 -0.49
C ASN A 875 41.52 24.59 0.94
N ALA A 876 42.06 23.43 1.36
CA ALA A 876 43.48 23.05 1.50
C ALA A 876 44.07 23.23 2.91
N ASN A 877 44.96 22.29 3.24
CA ASN A 877 46.05 22.33 4.22
C ASN A 877 45.70 22.51 5.71
N GLU A 878 45.89 21.40 6.45
CA GLU A 878 47.12 21.31 7.24
C GLU A 878 47.73 19.89 7.15
N LYS A 879 49.05 19.79 7.26
CA LYS A 879 49.81 18.53 7.35
C LYS A 879 50.81 18.67 8.50
N GLN A 880 50.97 17.62 9.32
CA GLN A 880 52.31 17.01 9.48
C GLN A 880 52.35 15.67 10.27
N ASN A 881 53.22 14.79 9.77
CA ASN A 881 54.14 13.87 10.47
C ASN A 881 53.72 12.55 11.14
N SER A 882 54.61 11.58 10.89
CA SER A 882 54.91 10.31 11.62
C SER A 882 53.85 9.19 11.55
N LYS A 883 54.15 7.98 11.07
CA LYS A 883 55.18 6.99 11.50
C LYS A 883 54.94 6.53 12.95
N ASN A 884 54.92 5.24 13.29
CA ASN A 884 55.61 4.10 12.65
C ASN A 884 54.89 2.74 12.82
N LYS A 885 55.42 1.69 12.19
CA LYS A 885 55.02 0.27 12.36
C LYS A 885 55.67 -0.36 13.61
N THR A 886 54.99 -1.31 14.26
CA THR A 886 55.40 -2.74 14.52
C THR A 886 54.28 -3.43 15.32
N ASN A 887 53.65 -4.50 14.81
CA ASN A 887 54.03 -5.94 14.87
C ASN A 887 53.84 -6.63 16.24
N VAL A 888 52.96 -7.65 16.26
CA VAL A 888 53.19 -9.07 16.66
C VAL A 888 54.12 -9.30 17.87
N GLU A 889 53.70 -9.97 18.96
CA GLU A 889 53.42 -11.43 18.98
C GLU A 889 52.59 -11.93 20.19
N TYR A 890 52.29 -13.23 20.21
CA TYR A 890 51.56 -13.97 21.27
C TYR A 890 52.34 -14.15 22.58
N LYS A 891 51.61 -14.36 23.68
CA LYS A 891 51.94 -15.41 24.66
C LYS A 891 50.70 -15.95 25.40
N ASN A 892 50.63 -17.28 25.51
CA ASN A 892 49.63 -18.03 26.29
C ASN A 892 50.16 -18.34 27.71
N ASP A 893 49.34 -19.10 28.46
CA ASP A 893 49.61 -19.78 29.73
C ASP A 893 49.63 -18.86 30.97
N LYS A 894 48.84 -19.13 32.02
CA LYS A 894 48.61 -20.46 32.64
C LYS A 894 47.20 -20.69 33.18
N THR A 895 46.94 -21.97 33.48
CA THR A 895 45.71 -22.52 34.08
C THR A 895 45.85 -22.77 35.60
N LYS A 896 44.69 -23.07 36.22
CA LYS A 896 44.45 -23.98 37.38
C LYS A 896 44.51 -23.47 38.83
N GLU A 897 43.52 -24.01 39.57
CA GLU A 897 43.51 -24.44 40.99
C GLU A 897 43.54 -23.40 42.13
N LEU A 898 42.84 -23.54 43.27
CA LEU A 898 41.63 -24.21 43.77
C LEU A 898 41.66 -24.02 45.31
N LYS A 899 40.49 -23.95 45.97
CA LYS A 899 40.20 -24.17 47.42
C LYS A 899 40.29 -22.99 48.42
N GLN A 900 39.46 -23.18 49.46
CA GLN A 900 39.38 -22.51 50.78
C GLN A 900 38.91 -21.03 50.75
N GLU A 901 38.27 -20.50 51.81
CA GLU A 901 38.11 -21.02 53.18
C GLU A 901 36.72 -20.73 53.81
N THR A 902 36.41 -21.34 54.95
CA THR A 902 35.14 -21.19 55.71
C THR A 902 35.32 -20.36 56.99
N LYS A 903 34.26 -19.63 57.42
CA LYS A 903 33.78 -19.61 58.84
C LYS A 903 32.53 -18.74 59.09
N GLU A 904 31.94 -18.96 60.26
CA GLU A 904 30.65 -18.44 60.76
C GLU A 904 30.83 -17.56 62.02
N LEU A 905 29.74 -17.34 62.79
CA LEU A 905 29.62 -16.75 64.15
C LEU A 905 29.59 -15.21 64.20
N LYS A 906 28.74 -14.52 65.00
CA LYS A 906 27.70 -14.85 66.02
C LYS A 906 26.42 -14.01 65.75
N GLN A 907 25.18 -14.27 66.19
CA GLN A 907 24.50 -15.09 67.23
C GLN A 907 23.86 -14.25 68.37
N GLU A 908 22.51 -14.28 68.42
CA GLU A 908 21.55 -14.08 69.55
C GLU A 908 21.64 -12.85 70.51
N ASN A 909 20.49 -12.23 70.82
CA ASN A 909 19.76 -12.45 72.11
C ASN A 909 18.43 -11.64 72.30
N LYS A 910 17.48 -12.26 73.03
CA LYS A 910 16.53 -11.70 74.04
C LYS A 910 15.34 -10.78 73.67
N ASP A 911 14.13 -11.34 73.86
CA ASP A 911 12.96 -10.75 74.58
C ASP A 911 13.33 -10.43 76.07
N PRO A 912 12.60 -9.59 76.88
CA PRO A 912 11.14 -9.70 77.11
C PRO A 912 10.31 -8.43 77.52
N LYS A 913 8.97 -8.45 77.39
CA LYS A 913 7.93 -8.26 78.46
C LYS A 913 6.54 -7.70 78.03
N ILE A 914 5.46 -8.33 78.55
CA ILE A 914 4.22 -7.79 79.21
C ILE A 914 3.43 -6.64 78.51
N GLY A 915 2.09 -6.61 78.38
CA GLY A 915 0.99 -7.51 78.81
C GLY A 915 -0.33 -6.74 79.11
N LYS A 916 -1.49 -7.44 79.16
CA LYS A 916 -2.92 -6.95 79.18
C LYS A 916 -3.48 -6.59 77.78
N GLU A 917 -4.60 -7.14 77.29
CA GLU A 917 -6.03 -7.14 77.77
C GLU A 917 -6.70 -5.77 77.53
N GLU A 918 -7.89 -5.66 76.93
CA GLU A 918 -9.12 -6.45 77.13
C GLU A 918 -9.95 -6.83 75.87
N GLN A 919 -10.70 -7.95 76.00
CA GLN A 919 -12.07 -8.29 75.52
C GLN A 919 -12.62 -7.96 74.10
N ASN A 920 -13.76 -8.53 73.64
CA ASN A 920 -14.18 -9.93 73.37
C ASN A 920 -15.53 -9.91 72.57
N GLN A 921 -16.07 -11.07 72.17
CA GLN A 921 -17.44 -11.31 71.60
C GLN A 921 -17.69 -10.82 70.14
N ASP A 922 -18.45 -11.51 69.26
CA ASP A 922 -19.09 -12.84 69.40
C ASP A 922 -19.45 -13.52 68.05
N LYS A 923 -19.51 -14.87 68.05
CA LYS A 923 -20.33 -15.78 67.19
C LYS A 923 -20.19 -15.73 65.63
N VAL A 924 -20.37 -16.81 64.86
CA VAL A 924 -20.48 -18.27 65.13
C VAL A 924 -20.04 -19.08 63.89
N SER A 925 -19.74 -20.37 64.06
CA SER A 925 -19.24 -21.30 63.04
C SER A 925 -20.29 -22.15 62.31
N GLY A 926 -20.03 -22.51 61.04
CA GLY A 926 -19.76 -23.92 60.72
C GLY A 926 -20.74 -24.75 59.85
N ILE A 927 -20.24 -25.14 58.66
CA ILE A 927 -20.19 -26.54 58.12
C ILE A 927 -21.49 -27.23 57.62
N GLN A 928 -21.41 -27.78 56.39
CA GLN A 928 -22.31 -28.80 55.75
C GLN A 928 -23.74 -28.31 55.36
N LYS A 929 -24.50 -28.96 54.45
CA LYS A 929 -24.40 -30.33 53.88
C LYS A 929 -24.85 -30.41 52.40
N THR A 930 -24.87 -31.62 51.84
CA THR A 930 -25.02 -31.94 50.40
C THR A 930 -26.43 -32.41 49.96
N VAL A 931 -26.73 -32.19 48.66
CA VAL A 931 -27.56 -33.03 47.75
C VAL A 931 -29.03 -33.34 48.12
N THR A 932 -29.97 -32.98 47.24
CA THR A 932 -30.98 -33.92 46.68
C THR A 932 -31.68 -33.37 45.43
N THR A 933 -32.17 -34.26 44.58
CA THR A 933 -33.00 -34.01 43.38
C THR A 933 -34.43 -34.48 43.60
N GLN A 934 -35.44 -33.84 42.99
CA GLN A 934 -36.67 -34.51 42.53
C GLN A 934 -37.51 -33.65 41.56
N ASN A 935 -38.49 -34.29 40.89
CA ASN A 935 -39.24 -33.76 39.74
C ASN A 935 -40.75 -33.61 40.02
N VAL A 936 -41.38 -32.53 39.51
CA VAL A 936 -42.76 -32.51 38.97
C VAL A 936 -42.77 -31.50 37.81
N LYS A 937 -42.99 -31.79 36.51
CA LYS A 937 -44.09 -32.41 35.72
C LYS A 937 -45.26 -31.48 35.32
N ASN A 938 -45.40 -31.29 34.00
CA ASN A 938 -46.59 -30.85 33.24
C ASN A 938 -47.03 -29.37 33.44
N THR A 939 -47.75 -28.71 32.51
CA THR A 939 -48.52 -29.21 31.33
C THR A 939 -48.36 -28.31 30.09
N PHE A 940 -48.78 -28.80 28.92
CA PHE A 940 -48.81 -28.09 27.63
C PHE A 940 -49.81 -26.93 27.56
N GLU A 941 -49.54 -25.95 26.70
CA GLU A 941 -50.54 -25.54 25.70
C GLU A 941 -49.85 -25.21 24.36
N ASN A 942 -50.52 -25.54 23.23
CA ASN A 942 -50.00 -25.33 21.87
C ASN A 942 -50.72 -24.17 21.19
N LYS A 943 -49.99 -23.32 20.45
CA LYS A 943 -50.54 -22.60 19.29
C LYS A 943 -49.49 -22.41 18.20
N LYS A 944 -49.97 -22.48 16.96
CA LYS A 944 -49.16 -22.43 15.73
C LYS A 944 -48.79 -20.99 15.42
N GLU A 945 -47.60 -20.77 14.87
CA GLU A 945 -47.36 -19.65 13.97
C GLU A 945 -46.55 -20.10 12.75
N THR A 946 -46.61 -19.33 11.66
CA THR A 946 -46.45 -19.83 10.30
C THR A 946 -45.08 -19.53 9.68
N ALA A 947 -44.62 -20.43 8.81
CA ALA A 947 -43.38 -20.25 8.06
C ALA A 947 -43.49 -19.10 7.06
N ILE A 948 -42.84 -17.97 7.36
CA ILE A 948 -42.60 -16.89 6.39
C ILE A 948 -41.35 -17.26 5.58
N LYS A 949 -41.49 -17.32 4.26
CA LYS A 949 -40.37 -17.52 3.34
C LYS A 949 -39.50 -16.27 3.31
N GLU A 950 -38.28 -16.33 3.83
CA GLU A 950 -37.27 -15.32 3.51
C GLU A 950 -37.03 -15.30 2.00
N ARG A 951 -37.25 -14.14 1.37
CA ARG A 951 -36.86 -13.91 -0.01
C ARG A 951 -35.34 -13.73 -0.04
N LYS A 952 -34.63 -14.59 -0.78
CA LYS A 952 -33.20 -14.38 -1.07
C LYS A 952 -33.02 -12.98 -1.67
N LEU A 953 -32.28 -12.12 -0.97
CA LEU A 953 -31.73 -10.90 -1.55
C LEU A 953 -30.69 -11.29 -2.62
N PRO A 954 -30.58 -10.55 -3.74
CA PRO A 954 -29.57 -10.82 -4.75
C PRO A 954 -28.17 -10.54 -4.18
N GLN A 955 -27.26 -11.50 -4.31
CA GLN A 955 -25.86 -11.33 -3.91
C GLN A 955 -25.13 -10.42 -4.90
N THR A 956 -24.97 -9.14 -4.57
CA THR A 956 -24.02 -8.26 -5.24
C THR A 956 -22.60 -8.59 -4.73
N GLY A 957 -21.78 -9.20 -5.59
CA GLY A 957 -20.47 -9.71 -5.20
C GLY A 957 -19.46 -8.62 -4.85
N MET A 958 -19.06 -8.54 -3.58
CA MET A 958 -17.87 -7.78 -3.13
C MET A 958 -16.84 -8.74 -2.49
N PRO A 959 -15.64 -8.89 -3.07
CA PRO A 959 -14.66 -9.91 -2.65
C PRO A 959 -13.69 -9.43 -1.56
N PHE A 960 -14.18 -9.13 -0.35
CA PHE A 960 -13.32 -8.76 0.79
C PHE A 960 -12.73 -9.98 1.52
N GLY A 961 -11.79 -10.66 0.86
CA GLY A 961 -11.05 -11.82 1.38
C GLY A 961 -10.04 -11.46 2.47
N ARG A 962 -10.50 -11.24 3.71
CA ARG A 962 -9.75 -11.15 4.99
C ARG A 962 -8.63 -10.11 5.15
N GLU A 963 -8.03 -9.55 4.10
CA GLU A 963 -6.97 -8.51 4.21
C GLU A 963 -7.45 -7.25 4.97
N LEU A 964 -8.75 -6.94 4.92
CA LEU A 964 -9.33 -5.77 5.60
C LEU A 964 -9.23 -5.84 7.14
N PHE A 965 -9.14 -7.03 7.74
CA PHE A 965 -8.93 -7.16 9.19
C PHE A 965 -7.47 -6.95 9.61
N ALA A 966 -6.50 -7.12 8.70
CA ALA A 966 -5.10 -6.77 8.98
C ALA A 966 -4.93 -5.23 9.05
N LEU A 967 -5.63 -4.49 8.19
CA LEU A 967 -5.55 -3.02 8.15
C LEU A 967 -6.29 -2.33 9.31
N ILE A 968 -7.26 -3.01 9.93
CA ILE A 968 -7.92 -2.56 11.17
C ILE A 968 -7.15 -3.04 12.42
N GLY A 969 -6.34 -4.09 12.31
CA GLY A 969 -5.51 -4.60 13.41
C GLY A 969 -4.42 -3.63 13.88
N SER A 970 -3.88 -2.78 12.99
CA SER A 970 -2.82 -1.81 13.31
C SER A 970 -3.32 -0.52 13.98
N THR A 971 -4.64 -0.25 14.02
CA THR A 971 -5.21 0.99 14.57
C THR A 971 -5.84 0.83 15.97
N ILE A 972 -5.83 -0.39 16.55
CA ILE A 972 -6.37 -0.66 17.90
C ILE A 972 -5.24 -1.08 18.86
N SER A 973 -4.29 -0.18 19.08
CA SER A 973 -3.25 -0.32 20.11
C SER A 973 -2.97 1.00 20.85
N GLY A 974 -4.03 1.78 21.13
CA GLY A 974 -3.89 3.16 21.63
C GLY A 974 -5.11 3.78 22.33
N LEU A 975 -6.03 3.01 22.91
CA LEU A 975 -7.12 3.53 23.75
C LEU A 975 -7.47 2.54 24.88
N GLY A 976 -7.69 3.07 26.09
CA GLY A 976 -7.70 2.29 27.34
C GLY A 976 -9.05 1.67 27.75
N VAL A 977 -9.00 0.70 28.67
CA VAL A 977 -10.18 -0.03 29.19
C VAL A 977 -10.91 0.78 30.28
N ILE A 978 -11.63 1.83 29.85
CA ILE A 978 -12.69 2.55 30.59
C ILE A 978 -13.64 3.05 29.46
N LEU A 979 -14.92 2.66 29.30
CA LEU A 979 -15.99 2.47 30.28
C LEU A 979 -17.17 1.68 29.63
N MET A 980 -17.59 0.52 30.15
CA MET A 980 -18.94 -0.04 29.92
C MET A 980 -19.36 -1.03 31.02
N ARG A 981 -19.82 -0.50 32.17
CA ARG A 981 -20.70 -1.25 33.07
C ARG A 981 -22.14 -1.09 32.59
N LYS A 982 -22.87 -2.20 32.49
CA LYS A 982 -24.34 -2.36 32.51
C LYS A 982 -25.21 -1.16 32.05
N ASN A 983 -26.09 -1.42 31.09
CA ASN A 983 -27.47 -1.67 31.49
C ASN A 983 -28.21 -2.59 30.52
N LYS A 984 -29.03 -3.49 31.08
CA LYS A 984 -30.13 -4.17 30.37
C LYS A 984 -31.37 -3.27 30.49
N GLY A 985 -32.20 -3.18 29.45
CA GLY A 985 -33.34 -2.27 29.46
C GLY A 985 -34.41 -2.62 28.43
N LYS A 986 -35.18 -3.68 28.72
CA LYS A 986 -36.22 -4.30 27.89
C LYS A 986 -35.65 -5.07 26.69
#